data_AF-A0A8C3SYC0-F1
#
_entry.id   AF-A0A8C3SYC0-F1
#
_cell.length_a   1.000
_cell.length_b   1.000
_cell.length_c   1.000
_cell.angle_alpha   90.00
_cell.angle_beta   90.00
_cell.angle_gamma   90.00
#
_symmetry.space_group_name_H-M   'P 1'
#
loop_
_entity.id
_entity.type
_entity.pdbx_description
1 polymer ?
#
loop_
_entity_poly.entity_id
_entity_poly.type
_entity_poly.pdbx_seq_one_letter_code
_entity_poly.pdbx_strand_id
1 'polypeptide(L)'
;MLRVSGKSFWEQLRDSPTLLWFGPRLGLDTELGMELLCLLGVLTSFGALVLEPLRDSLVFLLLWVLYLSLYQVGQVFLYFQWDSLLLETGFLAVLVAPLHLLKWRSTAWRPHDSITFWLMRWLLFRLMFASGVVKLTSRCPTWWGLTAMTYHYETQCIPTPAAWFAHQLPVWFQKFSVVATYVIEIAVPLLFFSPIRRLRLFAFYCQVLLQLLIIITGNYNFFNLLTIVLCFSLLDDEHVGLWLGRSKRRPASAWPPSLLSVLSTLLELTVYGLFIYWSIQDFSLRFSWEKQLIESKTAFTYHDFIQWLKLVTLPLVGLGLFSLAWEILSAMYRCACVRGFSWKLWATLQWAVFTAAAAGMFAVSLVPFTYIEYESNGKLWPSIHQMFGAVDRYQLVNSYGLFRRMTGVGGRPEVVVEGSYDKEKWTEIEFMYKPGNISAGPPVVAPHQPRLDWQMWFAALGDHAHSPWFTSFVYRLLRGKKEVIHLVQVDETKYPFSSQPPAYIRAQLYKYWFTESTKDGGFPRQWWRRQRVGEFYPTVFLGDPNLEAMLNQYGLKDKAPLKRPMDAFLPTTLQFIRELSRPYTGPAVVWSLYLTAATICLLRALSSRTLGSAPSSRHKGSKRPDVAEGDGDHAGSEKNGQVRKKEAEERVEGRARGAGDAPSDSLRSTKKKK
;
A
#
# COMPACT_ATOMS: atom_id res chain seq x y z
N MET A 1 0.12 -11.60 -22.74
CA MET A 1 1.49 -11.98 -23.16
C MET A 1 2.08 -10.88 -24.01
N LEU A 2 3.34 -10.53 -23.74
CA LEU A 2 4.12 -9.60 -24.55
C LEU A 2 4.24 -10.15 -25.98
N ARG A 3 3.73 -9.42 -26.97
CA ARG A 3 3.93 -9.78 -28.39
C ARG A 3 5.28 -9.19 -28.79
N VAL A 4 6.23 -10.03 -29.18
CA VAL A 4 7.47 -9.57 -29.81
C VAL A 4 7.07 -8.94 -31.14
N SER A 5 6.94 -7.62 -31.15
CA SER A 5 6.75 -6.84 -32.36
C SER A 5 8.10 -6.71 -33.05
N GLY A 6 8.16 -6.60 -34.37
CA GLY A 6 9.42 -6.32 -35.11
C GLY A 6 10.08 -4.97 -34.75
N LYS A 7 9.52 -4.23 -33.78
CA LYS A 7 10.07 -3.02 -33.15
C LYS A 7 11.38 -3.31 -32.43
N SER A 8 12.23 -2.29 -32.36
CA SER A 8 13.48 -2.35 -31.60
C SER A 8 13.23 -2.55 -30.10
N PHE A 9 14.20 -3.10 -29.38
CA PHE A 9 14.10 -3.33 -27.94
C PHE A 9 13.78 -2.05 -27.15
N TRP A 10 14.39 -0.92 -27.53
CA TRP A 10 14.16 0.36 -26.87
C TRP A 10 12.75 0.92 -27.11
N GLU A 11 12.19 0.69 -28.30
CA GLU A 11 10.80 1.05 -28.59
C GLU A 11 9.83 0.16 -27.80
N GLN A 12 10.10 -1.14 -27.71
CA GLN A 12 9.30 -2.06 -26.89
C GLN A 12 9.32 -1.67 -25.40
N LEU A 13 10.48 -1.27 -24.87
CA LEU A 13 10.60 -0.80 -23.48
C LEU A 13 9.91 0.55 -23.26
N ARG A 14 9.93 1.44 -24.26
CA ARG A 14 9.19 2.72 -24.23
C ARG A 14 7.68 2.52 -24.29
N ASP A 15 7.22 1.52 -25.05
CA ASP A 15 5.81 1.18 -25.21
C ASP A 15 5.25 0.41 -24.01
N SER A 16 6.04 -0.49 -23.43
CA SER A 16 5.67 -1.28 -22.26
C SER A 16 6.88 -1.42 -21.33
N PRO A 17 7.00 -0.57 -20.29
CA PRO A 17 8.15 -0.56 -19.40
C PRO A 17 8.11 -1.77 -18.46
N THR A 18 8.68 -2.89 -18.90
CA THR A 18 8.76 -4.13 -18.13
C THR A 18 10.11 -4.83 -18.29
N LEU A 19 10.64 -5.37 -17.19
CA LEU A 19 11.84 -6.21 -17.20
C LEU A 19 11.60 -7.59 -17.83
N LEU A 20 10.34 -7.98 -18.06
CA LEU A 20 10.00 -9.27 -18.66
C LEU A 20 10.48 -9.41 -20.12
N TRP A 21 10.83 -8.30 -20.78
CA TRP A 21 11.50 -8.33 -22.09
C TRP A 21 12.87 -9.02 -22.04
N PHE A 22 13.54 -9.06 -20.88
CA PHE A 22 14.79 -9.79 -20.70
C PHE A 22 14.59 -11.30 -20.43
N GLY A 23 13.37 -11.73 -20.08
CA GLY A 23 13.03 -13.12 -19.76
C GLY A 23 13.49 -14.12 -20.82
N PRO A 24 13.19 -13.91 -22.12
CA PRO A 24 13.63 -14.82 -23.18
C PRO A 24 15.16 -14.98 -23.28
N ARG A 25 15.94 -13.92 -22.97
CA ARG A 25 17.42 -14.01 -22.95
C ARG A 25 17.94 -14.86 -21.80
N LEU A 26 17.17 -14.97 -20.72
CA LEU A 26 17.44 -15.82 -19.57
C LEU A 26 16.85 -17.23 -19.73
N GLY A 27 16.26 -17.55 -20.90
CA GLY A 27 15.55 -18.81 -21.13
C GLY A 27 14.24 -18.94 -20.33
N LEU A 28 13.67 -17.82 -19.88
CA LEU A 28 12.44 -17.79 -19.09
C LEU A 28 11.23 -17.44 -19.95
N ASP A 29 10.18 -18.25 -19.82
CA ASP A 29 8.85 -17.89 -20.29
C ASP A 29 8.28 -16.72 -19.48
N THR A 30 7.27 -16.03 -20.00
CA THR A 30 6.65 -14.89 -19.30
C THR A 30 6.16 -15.27 -17.90
N GLU A 31 5.61 -16.46 -17.72
CA GLU A 31 5.13 -16.95 -16.42
C GLU A 31 6.27 -17.09 -15.40
N LEU A 32 7.35 -17.79 -15.77
CA LEU A 32 8.52 -17.98 -14.90
C LEU A 32 9.26 -16.66 -14.66
N GLY A 33 9.30 -15.77 -15.67
CA GLY A 33 9.82 -14.42 -15.52
C GLY A 33 9.02 -13.63 -14.47
N MET A 34 7.68 -13.71 -14.50
CA MET A 34 6.84 -13.06 -13.50
C MET A 34 7.07 -13.63 -12.10
N GLU A 35 7.19 -14.95 -11.97
CA GLU A 35 7.51 -15.61 -10.71
C GLU A 35 8.87 -15.17 -10.15
N LEU A 36 9.90 -15.10 -10.99
CA LEU A 36 11.22 -14.61 -10.61
C LEU A 36 11.17 -13.16 -10.10
N LEU A 37 10.52 -12.25 -10.85
CA LEU A 37 10.39 -10.85 -10.45
C LEU A 37 9.62 -10.72 -9.12
N CYS A 38 8.59 -11.55 -8.92
CA CYS A 38 7.83 -11.59 -7.67
C CYS A 38 8.71 -12.03 -6.49
N LEU A 39 9.45 -13.15 -6.64
CA LEU A 39 10.34 -13.65 -5.60
C LEU A 39 11.47 -12.67 -5.26
N LEU A 40 12.06 -12.02 -6.27
CA LEU A 40 13.05 -10.95 -6.06
C LEU A 40 12.44 -9.79 -5.30
N GLY A 41 11.20 -9.41 -5.61
CA GLY A 41 10.45 -8.37 -4.89
C GLY A 41 10.19 -8.75 -3.43
N VAL A 42 9.78 -9.99 -3.17
CA VAL A 42 9.55 -10.53 -1.81
C VAL A 42 10.85 -10.50 -1.00
N LEU A 43 11.95 -11.04 -1.55
CA LEU A 43 13.25 -11.06 -0.86
C LEU A 43 13.76 -9.64 -0.56
N THR A 44 13.66 -8.75 -1.54
CA THR A 44 14.13 -7.36 -1.41
C THR A 44 13.30 -6.57 -0.40
N SER A 45 11.98 -6.71 -0.43
CA SER A 45 11.06 -6.03 0.50
C SER A 45 11.18 -6.57 1.93
N PHE A 46 11.31 -7.89 2.10
CA PHE A 46 11.59 -8.50 3.39
C PHE A 46 12.95 -8.04 3.94
N GLY A 47 13.96 -7.97 3.10
CA GLY A 47 15.27 -7.40 3.43
C GLY A 47 15.16 -5.96 3.93
N ALA A 48 14.44 -5.08 3.23
CA ALA A 48 14.23 -3.68 3.64
C ALA A 48 13.44 -3.55 4.96
N LEU A 49 12.49 -4.46 5.21
CA LEU A 49 11.74 -4.49 6.47
C LEU A 49 12.65 -4.81 7.66
N VAL A 50 13.50 -5.83 7.51
CA VAL A 50 14.34 -6.35 8.60
C VAL A 50 15.66 -5.58 8.74
N LEU A 51 16.30 -5.16 7.66
CA LEU A 51 17.64 -4.57 7.65
C LEU A 51 17.58 -3.06 7.38
N GLU A 52 18.01 -2.26 8.35
CA GLU A 52 18.08 -0.80 8.23
C GLU A 52 18.91 -0.31 7.02
N PRO A 53 20.08 -0.92 6.68
CA PRO A 53 20.86 -0.50 5.51
C PRO A 53 20.17 -0.71 4.16
N LEU A 54 19.14 -1.57 4.10
CA LEU A 54 18.39 -1.82 2.87
C LEU A 54 17.20 -0.86 2.69
N ARG A 55 16.99 0.07 3.63
CA ARG A 55 15.95 1.12 3.54
C ARG A 55 16.46 2.31 2.73
N ASP A 56 16.96 2.03 1.54
CA ASP A 56 17.60 2.99 0.64
C ASP A 56 16.70 3.31 -0.57
N SER A 57 16.78 4.54 -1.06
CA SER A 57 16.09 4.99 -2.28
C SER A 57 16.27 4.06 -3.50
N LEU A 58 17.46 3.48 -3.71
CA LEU A 58 17.74 2.56 -4.81
C LEU A 58 17.04 1.22 -4.64
N VAL A 59 16.89 0.76 -3.38
CA VAL A 59 16.14 -0.46 -3.07
C VAL A 59 14.65 -0.23 -3.33
N PHE A 60 14.11 0.92 -2.92
CA PHE A 60 12.72 1.29 -3.24
C PHE A 60 12.51 1.46 -4.75
N LEU A 61 13.49 2.01 -5.48
CA LEU A 61 13.43 2.12 -6.94
C LEU A 61 13.40 0.74 -7.59
N LEU A 62 14.25 -0.18 -7.12
CA LEU A 62 14.23 -1.57 -7.58
C LEU A 62 12.86 -2.22 -7.33
N LEU A 63 12.33 -2.11 -6.11
CA LEU A 63 11.00 -2.64 -5.77
C LEU A 63 9.90 -2.07 -6.67
N TRP A 64 9.95 -0.77 -6.93
CA TRP A 64 9.00 -0.10 -7.82
C TRP A 64 9.11 -0.61 -9.26
N VAL A 65 10.32 -0.75 -9.82
CA VAL A 65 10.53 -1.29 -11.18
C VAL A 65 10.07 -2.75 -11.29
N LEU A 66 10.35 -3.58 -10.28
CA LEU A 66 9.92 -4.97 -10.23
C LEU A 66 8.38 -5.06 -10.26
N TYR A 67 7.70 -4.25 -9.44
CA TYR A 67 6.24 -4.25 -9.38
C TYR A 67 5.60 -3.66 -10.64
N LEU A 68 6.15 -2.56 -11.20
CA LEU A 68 5.69 -1.99 -12.47
C LEU A 68 5.80 -3.02 -13.59
N SER A 69 6.88 -3.80 -13.62
CA SER A 69 7.07 -4.85 -14.63
C SER A 69 5.98 -5.93 -14.58
N LEU A 70 5.52 -6.28 -13.38
CA LEU A 70 4.39 -7.20 -13.19
C LEU A 70 3.07 -6.53 -13.58
N TYR A 71 2.84 -5.29 -13.16
CA TYR A 71 1.64 -4.52 -13.47
C TYR A 71 1.36 -4.43 -14.97
N GLN A 72 2.40 -4.16 -15.78
CA GLN A 72 2.27 -4.05 -17.23
C GLN A 72 1.81 -5.35 -17.92
N VAL A 73 2.06 -6.51 -17.31
CA VAL A 73 1.78 -7.82 -17.93
C VAL A 73 0.63 -8.56 -17.25
N GLY A 74 0.30 -8.23 -16.00
CA GLY A 74 -0.72 -8.91 -15.22
C GLY A 74 -2.17 -8.62 -15.62
N GLN A 75 -2.39 -7.66 -16.53
CA GLN A 75 -3.72 -7.36 -17.10
C GLN A 75 -4.78 -7.15 -16.00
N VAL A 76 -6.00 -7.68 -16.19
CA VAL A 76 -7.12 -7.54 -15.26
C VAL A 76 -6.78 -8.03 -13.84
N PHE A 77 -5.84 -8.95 -13.69
CA PHE A 77 -5.45 -9.47 -12.37
C PHE A 77 -4.50 -8.53 -11.61
N LEU A 78 -3.87 -7.54 -12.24
CA LEU A 78 -2.98 -6.56 -11.59
C LEU A 78 -3.40 -5.10 -11.82
N TYR A 79 -4.60 -4.86 -12.34
CA TYR A 79 -5.12 -3.52 -12.67
C TYR A 79 -6.15 -3.02 -11.64
N PHE A 80 -5.86 -3.17 -10.34
CA PHE A 80 -6.73 -2.65 -9.29
C PHE A 80 -6.23 -1.31 -8.73
N GLN A 81 -7.13 -0.50 -8.15
CA GLN A 81 -6.77 0.83 -7.65
C GLN A 81 -5.68 0.83 -6.57
N TRP A 82 -5.59 -0.23 -5.77
CA TRP A 82 -4.52 -0.39 -4.78
C TRP A 82 -3.18 -0.78 -5.41
N ASP A 83 -3.17 -1.44 -6.58
CA ASP A 83 -1.94 -1.71 -7.32
C ASP A 83 -1.39 -0.38 -7.89
N SER A 84 -2.25 0.49 -8.42
CA SER A 84 -1.90 1.86 -8.83
C SER A 84 -1.42 2.72 -7.65
N LEU A 85 -2.11 2.66 -6.49
CA LEU A 85 -1.70 3.37 -5.29
C LEU A 85 -0.32 2.90 -4.78
N LEU A 86 -0.04 1.59 -4.86
CA LEU A 86 1.25 1.04 -4.45
C LEU A 86 2.38 1.51 -5.38
N LEU A 87 2.13 1.62 -6.69
CA LEU A 87 3.09 2.18 -7.63
C LEU A 87 3.40 3.65 -7.34
N GLU A 88 2.37 4.48 -7.15
CA GLU A 88 2.56 5.89 -6.85
C GLU A 88 3.24 6.09 -5.48
N THR A 89 2.80 5.36 -4.44
CA THR A 89 3.43 5.42 -3.11
C THR A 89 4.87 4.88 -3.15
N GLY A 90 5.12 3.80 -3.88
CA GLY A 90 6.44 3.20 -4.05
C GLY A 90 7.42 4.14 -4.74
N PHE A 91 6.96 4.88 -5.77
CA PHE A 91 7.77 5.90 -6.41
C PHE A 91 8.08 7.06 -5.45
N LEU A 92 7.09 7.57 -4.72
CA LEU A 92 7.32 8.61 -3.72
C LEU A 92 8.26 8.14 -2.60
N ALA A 93 8.25 6.84 -2.26
CA ALA A 93 9.17 6.28 -1.28
C ALA A 93 10.63 6.35 -1.73
N VAL A 94 10.91 6.34 -3.05
CA VAL A 94 12.26 6.60 -3.60
C VAL A 94 12.75 8.00 -3.21
N LEU A 95 11.85 9.00 -3.21
CA LEU A 95 12.17 10.37 -2.86
C LEU A 95 12.30 10.58 -1.35
N VAL A 96 11.51 9.85 -0.56
CA VAL A 96 11.52 9.95 0.91
C VAL A 96 12.69 9.19 1.53
N ALA A 97 13.08 8.05 0.95
CA ALA A 97 14.12 7.21 1.50
C ALA A 97 15.51 7.88 1.40
N PRO A 98 16.38 7.65 2.39
CA PRO A 98 17.75 8.13 2.31
C PRO A 98 18.53 7.41 1.19
N LEU A 99 19.46 8.12 0.58
CA LEU A 99 20.48 7.55 -0.30
C LEU A 99 21.75 7.27 0.53
N HIS A 100 21.88 6.06 1.04
CA HIS A 100 22.97 5.53 1.86
C HIS A 100 24.08 4.85 1.04
N LEU A 101 23.75 4.21 -0.09
CA LEU A 101 24.69 3.49 -0.97
C LEU A 101 25.87 4.35 -1.49
N LEU A 102 25.79 5.68 -1.34
CA LEU A 102 26.77 6.64 -1.80
C LEU A 102 27.54 7.42 -0.71
N LYS A 103 27.29 7.27 0.61
CA LYS A 103 28.21 7.84 1.64
C LYS A 103 28.00 7.50 3.14
N TRP A 104 29.15 7.66 3.81
CA TRP A 104 29.56 7.59 5.21
C TRP A 104 28.77 8.51 6.17
N ARG A 105 28.26 7.94 7.29
CA ARG A 105 27.51 8.57 8.40
C ARG A 105 26.20 9.29 8.02
N SER A 106 25.09 8.60 8.23
CA SER A 106 23.73 9.14 8.13
C SER A 106 23.37 9.98 9.36
N THR A 107 23.13 11.28 9.19
CA THR A 107 22.30 12.04 10.15
C THR A 107 20.83 11.70 9.90
N ALA A 108 20.07 11.47 10.97
CA ALA A 108 18.68 11.02 10.91
C ALA A 108 17.66 12.05 10.38
N TRP A 109 18.08 13.29 10.15
CA TRP A 109 17.19 14.37 9.67
C TRP A 109 17.90 15.17 8.59
N ARG A 110 17.26 15.32 7.42
CA ARG A 110 17.76 16.18 6.34
C ARG A 110 16.88 17.42 6.20
N PRO A 111 17.46 18.60 5.92
CA PRO A 111 16.70 19.84 5.83
C PRO A 111 15.54 19.86 4.81
N HIS A 112 15.58 19.00 3.78
CA HIS A 112 14.60 18.92 2.69
C HIS A 112 13.47 17.90 2.93
N ASP A 113 13.50 17.11 4.01
CA ASP A 113 12.55 16.02 4.24
C ASP A 113 11.09 16.50 4.30
N SER A 114 10.83 17.74 4.71
CA SER A 114 9.45 18.26 4.76
C SER A 114 8.80 18.37 3.39
N ILE A 115 9.58 18.59 2.32
CA ILE A 115 9.09 18.66 0.94
C ILE A 115 8.64 17.28 0.45
N THR A 116 9.42 16.24 0.72
CA THR A 116 9.12 14.88 0.26
C THR A 116 7.95 14.27 1.04
N PHE A 117 7.86 14.52 2.35
CA PHE A 117 6.69 14.16 3.16
C PHE A 117 5.43 14.93 2.76
N TRP A 118 5.57 16.17 2.26
CA TRP A 118 4.43 16.90 1.71
C TRP A 118 3.82 16.20 0.48
N LEU A 119 4.64 15.58 -0.38
CA LEU A 119 4.11 14.80 -1.52
C LEU A 119 3.27 13.59 -1.06
N MET A 120 3.69 12.89 -0.01
CA MET A 120 2.92 11.81 0.59
C MET A 120 1.57 12.31 1.13
N ARG A 121 1.59 13.49 1.77
CA ARG A 121 0.38 14.15 2.26
C ARG A 121 -0.54 14.58 1.13
N TRP A 122 0.01 15.10 0.04
CA TRP A 122 -0.74 15.45 -1.17
C TRP A 122 -1.39 14.23 -1.84
N LEU A 123 -0.67 13.10 -1.89
CA LEU A 123 -1.24 11.82 -2.32
C LEU A 123 -2.40 11.38 -1.43
N LEU A 124 -2.21 11.40 -0.10
CA LEU A 124 -3.26 11.05 0.86
C LEU A 124 -4.50 11.93 0.69
N PHE A 125 -4.29 13.26 0.52
CA PHE A 125 -5.36 14.20 0.24
C PHE A 125 -6.15 13.80 -1.01
N ARG A 126 -5.47 13.59 -2.14
CA ARG A 126 -6.12 13.20 -3.41
C ARG A 126 -6.88 11.89 -3.25
N LEU A 127 -6.28 10.89 -2.61
CA LEU A 127 -6.90 9.59 -2.37
C LEU A 127 -8.21 9.73 -1.59
N MET A 128 -8.19 10.40 -0.44
CA MET A 128 -9.37 10.52 0.42
C MET A 128 -10.44 11.42 -0.21
N PHE A 129 -10.04 12.61 -0.66
CA PHE A 129 -10.95 13.59 -1.26
C PHE A 129 -11.64 13.04 -2.51
N ALA A 130 -10.88 12.44 -3.43
CA ALA A 130 -11.46 11.86 -4.63
C ALA A 130 -12.40 10.70 -4.28
N SER A 131 -12.02 9.83 -3.34
CA SER A 131 -12.86 8.71 -2.91
C SER A 131 -14.20 9.16 -2.32
N GLY A 132 -14.24 10.28 -1.61
CA GLY A 132 -15.49 10.87 -1.10
C GLY A 132 -16.32 11.54 -2.20
N VAL A 133 -15.71 12.40 -3.00
CA VAL A 133 -16.41 13.17 -4.04
C VAL A 133 -17.03 12.26 -5.09
N VAL A 134 -16.35 11.19 -5.52
CA VAL A 134 -16.90 10.31 -6.57
C VAL A 134 -18.21 9.64 -6.15
N LYS A 135 -18.41 9.38 -4.85
CA LYS A 135 -19.64 8.77 -4.32
C LYS A 135 -20.85 9.65 -4.62
N LEU A 136 -20.71 10.97 -4.48
CA LEU A 136 -21.76 11.94 -4.79
C LEU A 136 -21.87 12.20 -6.31
N THR A 137 -20.74 12.34 -7.02
CA THR A 137 -20.77 12.55 -8.49
C THR A 137 -21.28 11.33 -9.27
N SER A 138 -21.31 10.15 -8.66
CA SER A 138 -21.83 8.91 -9.27
C SER A 138 -23.35 8.93 -9.55
N ARG A 139 -24.09 9.84 -8.88
CA ARG A 139 -25.56 9.87 -8.79
C ARG A 139 -26.18 8.58 -8.25
N CYS A 140 -25.43 7.80 -7.48
CA CYS A 140 -25.92 6.56 -6.90
C CYS A 140 -27.02 6.85 -5.86
N PRO A 141 -28.25 6.30 -6.02
CA PRO A 141 -29.36 6.59 -5.12
C PRO A 141 -29.09 6.23 -3.66
N THR A 142 -28.32 5.19 -3.38
CA THR A 142 -28.02 4.76 -2.01
C THR A 142 -27.05 5.71 -1.30
N TRP A 143 -26.10 6.29 -2.04
CA TRP A 143 -25.19 7.31 -1.51
C TRP A 143 -25.96 8.60 -1.19
N TRP A 144 -26.76 9.10 -2.15
CA TRP A 144 -27.61 10.27 -1.97
C TRP A 144 -28.72 10.08 -0.93
N GLY A 145 -29.25 8.87 -0.79
CA GLY A 145 -30.25 8.50 0.20
C GLY A 145 -29.68 8.17 1.59
N LEU A 146 -28.36 8.25 1.76
CA LEU A 146 -27.63 7.87 2.98
C LEU A 146 -27.80 6.40 3.40
N THR A 147 -28.23 5.51 2.50
CA THR A 147 -28.43 4.09 2.81
C THR A 147 -27.29 3.20 2.28
N ALA A 148 -26.20 3.76 1.77
CA ALA A 148 -25.14 2.95 1.16
C ALA A 148 -24.58 1.88 2.12
N MET A 149 -24.41 2.21 3.41
CA MET A 149 -23.89 1.27 4.41
C MET A 149 -24.87 0.14 4.76
N THR A 150 -26.17 0.26 4.44
CA THR A 150 -27.12 -0.87 4.61
C THR A 150 -26.84 -2.01 3.65
N TYR A 151 -26.17 -1.73 2.53
CA TYR A 151 -25.79 -2.74 1.53
C TYR A 151 -24.30 -3.05 1.60
N HIS A 152 -23.48 -2.05 1.90
CA HIS A 152 -22.02 -2.12 1.75
C HIS A 152 -21.44 -3.37 2.38
N TYR A 153 -21.71 -3.65 3.66
CA TYR A 153 -21.12 -4.76 4.42
C TYR A 153 -21.34 -6.14 3.78
N GLU A 154 -22.50 -6.36 3.15
CA GLU A 154 -22.85 -7.62 2.49
C GLU A 154 -22.25 -7.71 1.08
N THR A 155 -22.21 -6.58 0.37
CA THR A 155 -21.86 -6.54 -1.04
C THR A 155 -20.36 -6.32 -1.30
N GLN A 156 -19.55 -6.06 -0.27
CA GLN A 156 -18.07 -5.95 -0.37
C GLN A 156 -17.46 -7.23 -0.94
N CYS A 157 -16.46 -7.15 -1.82
CA CYS A 157 -15.89 -8.33 -2.47
C CYS A 157 -15.63 -9.53 -1.55
N ILE A 158 -14.95 -9.34 -0.42
CA ILE A 158 -14.70 -10.40 0.57
C ILE A 158 -14.98 -9.82 1.96
N PRO A 159 -16.20 -9.96 2.51
CA PRO A 159 -16.53 -9.45 3.84
C PRO A 159 -15.82 -10.28 4.92
N THR A 160 -15.71 -9.73 6.12
CA THR A 160 -15.28 -10.48 7.32
C THR A 160 -16.50 -10.94 8.13
N PRO A 161 -16.34 -11.77 9.17
CA PRO A 161 -17.43 -12.07 10.08
C PRO A 161 -18.05 -10.82 10.73
N ALA A 162 -17.23 -9.79 11.00
CA ALA A 162 -17.70 -8.54 11.60
C ALA A 162 -18.64 -7.75 10.69
N ALA A 163 -18.54 -7.90 9.36
CA ALA A 163 -19.49 -7.29 8.43
C ALA A 163 -20.92 -7.80 8.65
N TRP A 164 -21.12 -9.07 8.99
CA TRP A 164 -22.45 -9.59 9.32
C TRP A 164 -23.03 -8.85 10.52
N PHE A 165 -22.26 -8.70 11.61
CA PHE A 165 -22.69 -7.97 12.80
C PHE A 165 -22.95 -6.50 12.51
N ALA A 166 -22.06 -5.84 11.76
CA ALA A 166 -22.24 -4.46 11.35
C ALA A 166 -23.47 -4.26 10.45
N HIS A 167 -23.82 -5.26 9.64
CA HIS A 167 -25.03 -5.25 8.80
C HIS A 167 -26.32 -5.30 9.63
N GLN A 168 -26.31 -5.96 10.80
CA GLN A 168 -27.48 -6.02 11.69
C GLN A 168 -27.72 -4.70 12.45
N LEU A 169 -26.80 -3.72 12.39
CA LEU A 169 -26.98 -2.44 13.07
C LEU A 169 -28.16 -1.66 12.47
N PRO A 170 -28.90 -0.90 13.31
CA PRO A 170 -30.14 -0.24 12.89
C PRO A 170 -29.90 0.82 11.82
N VAL A 171 -30.90 1.04 10.97
CA VAL A 171 -30.78 1.90 9.78
C VAL A 171 -30.34 3.32 10.10
N TRP A 172 -30.73 3.90 11.25
CA TRP A 172 -30.28 5.24 11.64
C TRP A 172 -28.74 5.30 11.80
N PHE A 173 -28.13 4.24 12.35
CA PHE A 173 -26.69 4.13 12.52
C PHE A 173 -25.99 3.97 11.16
N GLN A 174 -26.60 3.23 10.24
CA GLN A 174 -26.10 3.10 8.87
C GLN A 174 -26.09 4.44 8.14
N LYS A 175 -27.18 5.21 8.26
CA LYS A 175 -27.26 6.55 7.68
C LYS A 175 -26.26 7.52 8.30
N PHE A 176 -26.13 7.50 9.62
CA PHE A 176 -25.12 8.28 10.32
C PHE A 176 -23.70 7.90 9.87
N SER A 177 -23.43 6.61 9.67
CA SER A 177 -22.15 6.12 9.17
C SER A 177 -21.83 6.65 7.77
N VAL A 178 -22.81 6.75 6.87
CA VAL A 178 -22.62 7.39 5.55
C VAL A 178 -22.24 8.87 5.70
N VAL A 179 -22.92 9.61 6.58
CA VAL A 179 -22.59 11.02 6.86
C VAL A 179 -21.16 11.14 7.40
N ALA A 180 -20.78 10.30 8.36
CA ALA A 180 -19.43 10.27 8.91
C ALA A 180 -18.39 9.96 7.82
N THR A 181 -18.67 9.03 6.91
CA THR A 181 -17.81 8.76 5.74
C THR A 181 -17.62 10.01 4.88
N TYR A 182 -18.69 10.76 4.56
CA TYR A 182 -18.55 12.01 3.79
C TYR A 182 -17.71 13.05 4.51
N VAL A 183 -17.92 13.24 5.81
CA VAL A 183 -17.12 14.21 6.59
C VAL A 183 -15.64 13.81 6.60
N ILE A 184 -15.34 12.53 6.86
CA ILE A 184 -13.96 12.04 6.93
C ILE A 184 -13.27 12.02 5.57
N GLU A 185 -14.00 11.76 4.48
CA GLU A 185 -13.42 11.68 3.14
C GLU A 185 -13.41 13.01 2.38
N ILE A 186 -14.28 13.98 2.69
CA ILE A 186 -14.39 15.24 1.93
C ILE A 186 -13.92 16.45 2.76
N ALA A 187 -14.42 16.62 3.99
CA ALA A 187 -14.13 17.80 4.80
C ALA A 187 -12.80 17.68 5.56
N VAL A 188 -12.56 16.55 6.23
CA VAL A 188 -11.36 16.30 7.03
C VAL A 188 -10.05 16.39 6.22
N PRO A 189 -9.96 15.95 4.94
CA PRO A 189 -8.72 16.06 4.18
C PRO A 189 -8.22 17.49 3.99
N LEU A 190 -9.09 18.50 4.07
CA LEU A 190 -8.67 19.91 4.05
C LEU A 190 -7.74 20.26 5.22
N LEU A 191 -7.93 19.58 6.36
CA LEU A 191 -7.11 19.78 7.56
C LEU A 191 -5.69 19.22 7.40
N PHE A 192 -5.41 18.40 6.39
CA PHE A 192 -4.07 17.86 6.18
C PHE A 192 -3.04 18.98 5.97
N PHE A 193 -3.44 20.05 5.28
CA PHE A 193 -2.59 21.22 5.01
C PHE A 193 -2.64 22.28 6.10
N SER A 194 -3.36 22.04 7.21
CA SER A 194 -3.48 23.01 8.30
C SER A 194 -2.13 23.21 9.00
N PRO A 195 -1.71 24.47 9.26
CA PRO A 195 -0.52 24.74 10.06
C PRO A 195 -0.74 24.36 11.53
N ILE A 196 -1.99 24.30 12.00
CA ILE A 196 -2.34 23.95 13.38
C ILE A 196 -2.15 22.45 13.60
N ARG A 197 -1.22 22.10 14.48
CA ARG A 197 -0.88 20.71 14.81
C ARG A 197 -2.10 19.88 15.22
N ARG A 198 -2.93 20.41 16.12
CA ARG A 198 -4.07 19.67 16.70
C ARG A 198 -5.08 19.25 15.62
N LEU A 199 -5.36 20.13 14.65
CA LEU A 199 -6.23 19.82 13.51
C LEU A 199 -5.64 18.70 12.62
N ARG A 200 -4.33 18.70 12.37
CA ARG A 200 -3.67 17.59 11.64
C ARG A 200 -3.74 16.27 12.40
N LEU A 201 -3.55 16.30 13.72
CA LEU A 201 -3.66 15.10 14.56
C LEU A 201 -5.10 14.57 14.60
N PHE A 202 -6.10 15.45 14.73
CA PHE A 202 -7.50 15.07 14.61
C PHE A 202 -7.78 14.38 13.27
N ALA A 203 -7.29 14.98 12.17
CA ALA A 203 -7.41 14.40 10.84
C ALA A 203 -6.74 13.01 10.75
N PHE A 204 -5.51 12.87 11.28
CA PHE A 204 -4.81 11.59 11.37
C PHE A 204 -5.66 10.51 12.05
N TYR A 205 -6.19 10.79 13.25
CA TYR A 205 -6.98 9.80 13.99
C TYR A 205 -8.30 9.48 13.30
N CYS A 206 -8.97 10.45 12.67
CA CYS A 206 -10.17 10.18 11.88
C CYS A 206 -9.89 9.25 10.71
N GLN A 207 -8.81 9.48 9.96
CA GLN A 207 -8.42 8.62 8.85
C GLN A 207 -8.07 7.21 9.32
N VAL A 208 -7.23 7.09 10.37
CA VAL A 208 -6.84 5.79 10.92
C VAL A 208 -8.07 5.03 11.44
N LEU A 209 -8.98 5.69 12.16
CA LEU A 209 -10.22 5.08 12.62
C LEU A 209 -11.05 4.53 11.46
N LEU A 210 -11.24 5.33 10.40
CA LEU A 210 -11.96 4.89 9.20
C LEU A 210 -11.29 3.65 8.57
N GLN A 211 -9.97 3.67 8.39
CA GLN A 211 -9.25 2.54 7.80
C GLN A 211 -9.34 1.27 8.68
N LEU A 212 -9.29 1.41 10.02
CA LEU A 212 -9.44 0.28 10.94
C LEU A 212 -10.85 -0.32 10.89
N LEU A 213 -11.89 0.50 10.85
CA LEU A 213 -13.27 0.03 10.70
C LEU A 213 -13.48 -0.72 9.38
N ILE A 214 -12.84 -0.25 8.30
CA ILE A 214 -12.86 -0.92 7.00
C ILE A 214 -12.13 -2.28 7.09
N ILE A 215 -10.95 -2.34 7.70
CA ILE A 215 -10.20 -3.61 7.90
C ILE A 215 -11.02 -4.62 8.72
N ILE A 216 -11.69 -4.16 9.78
CA ILE A 216 -12.47 -5.03 10.64
C ILE A 216 -13.64 -5.64 9.86
N THR A 217 -14.29 -4.89 8.98
CA THR A 217 -15.51 -5.31 8.30
C THR A 217 -15.30 -5.94 6.93
N GLY A 218 -14.19 -5.65 6.24
CA GLY A 218 -13.92 -6.17 4.89
C GLY A 218 -12.44 -6.42 4.62
N ASN A 219 -12.18 -7.36 3.72
CA ASN A 219 -10.82 -7.70 3.32
C ASN A 219 -10.41 -6.93 2.06
N TYR A 220 -9.70 -5.81 2.24
CA TYR A 220 -9.18 -4.98 1.15
C TYR A 220 -7.65 -5.06 1.05
N ASN A 221 -7.09 -6.29 1.05
CA ASN A 221 -5.66 -6.54 0.86
C ASN A 221 -4.74 -5.67 1.76
N PHE A 222 -3.72 -5.04 1.18
CA PHE A 222 -2.82 -4.09 1.81
C PHE A 222 -3.28 -2.62 1.68
N PHE A 223 -4.39 -2.33 0.99
CA PHE A 223 -4.85 -0.97 0.71
C PHE A 223 -5.04 -0.11 1.97
N ASN A 224 -5.77 -0.63 2.96
CA ASN A 224 -6.03 0.12 4.20
C ASN A 224 -4.73 0.33 4.99
N LEU A 225 -3.85 -0.68 5.04
CA LEU A 225 -2.55 -0.56 5.70
C LEU A 225 -1.68 0.49 5.03
N LEU A 226 -1.65 0.50 3.69
CA LEU A 226 -0.94 1.49 2.90
C LEU A 226 -1.48 2.91 3.16
N THR A 227 -2.80 3.05 3.25
CA THR A 227 -3.44 4.34 3.58
C THR A 227 -3.10 4.80 5.00
N ILE A 228 -3.06 3.89 5.98
CA ILE A 228 -2.60 4.20 7.35
C ILE A 228 -1.14 4.65 7.34
N VAL A 229 -0.27 3.99 6.56
CA VAL A 229 1.13 4.42 6.41
C VAL A 229 1.22 5.83 5.82
N LEU A 230 0.42 6.15 4.81
CA LEU A 230 0.34 7.51 4.26
C LEU A 230 -0.14 8.53 5.30
N CYS A 231 -1.04 8.15 6.21
CA CYS A 231 -1.49 9.02 7.31
C CYS A 231 -0.35 9.46 8.22
N PHE A 232 0.74 8.69 8.35
CA PHE A 232 1.90 9.12 9.15
C PHE A 232 2.55 10.41 8.63
N SER A 233 2.33 10.80 7.38
CA SER A 233 2.74 12.13 6.86
C SER A 233 2.07 13.33 7.54
N LEU A 234 1.03 13.09 8.36
CA LEU A 234 0.33 14.10 9.16
C LEU A 234 0.93 14.28 10.57
N LEU A 235 1.72 13.31 11.04
CA LEU A 235 2.35 13.36 12.35
C LEU A 235 3.60 14.25 12.32
N ASP A 236 4.00 14.72 13.50
CA ASP A 236 5.29 15.38 13.71
C ASP A 236 6.19 14.60 14.66
N ASP A 237 7.48 14.93 14.63
CA ASP A 237 8.53 14.24 15.39
C ASP A 237 8.26 14.23 16.91
N GLU A 238 7.58 15.26 17.42
CA GLU A 238 7.21 15.32 18.83
C GLU A 238 6.14 14.27 19.18
N HIS A 239 5.12 14.07 18.33
CA HIS A 239 4.08 13.05 18.58
C HIS A 239 4.66 11.64 18.46
N VAL A 240 5.52 11.42 17.47
CA VAL A 240 6.23 10.15 17.29
C VAL A 240 7.19 9.90 18.47
N GLY A 241 7.89 10.93 18.93
CA GLY A 241 8.76 10.87 20.11
C GLY A 241 8.02 10.49 21.39
N LEU A 242 6.80 11.01 21.59
CA LEU A 242 5.91 10.63 22.69
C LEU A 242 5.56 9.14 22.65
N TRP A 243 5.17 8.61 21.48
CA TRP A 243 4.86 7.18 21.32
C TRP A 243 6.07 6.27 21.57
N LEU A 244 7.27 6.73 21.18
CA LEU A 244 8.52 6.01 21.40
C LEU A 244 9.06 6.15 22.84
N GLY A 245 8.32 6.78 23.75
CA GLY A 245 8.76 7.03 25.13
C GLY A 245 9.91 8.02 25.25
N ARG A 246 10.29 8.68 24.15
CA ARG A 246 11.32 9.73 24.08
C ARG A 246 10.67 11.09 24.34
N SER A 247 9.95 11.20 25.45
CA SER A 247 9.35 12.47 25.84
C SER A 247 10.42 13.42 26.37
N LYS A 248 10.74 14.47 25.62
CA LYS A 248 11.34 15.66 26.22
C LYS A 248 10.26 16.29 27.09
N ARG A 249 10.36 16.13 28.43
CA ARG A 249 9.55 16.92 29.36
C ARG A 249 9.76 18.40 29.01
N ARG A 250 8.76 19.03 28.38
CA ARG A 250 8.74 20.49 28.29
C ARG A 250 8.66 21.00 29.73
N PRO A 251 9.54 21.92 30.17
CA PRO A 251 9.36 22.56 31.45
C PRO A 251 7.95 23.18 31.46
N ALA A 252 7.20 22.96 32.55
CA ALA A 252 5.89 23.58 32.71
C ALA A 252 6.08 25.10 32.57
N SER A 253 5.49 25.68 31.52
CA SER A 253 5.53 27.12 31.31
C SER A 253 4.75 27.77 32.45
N ALA A 254 5.44 28.50 33.33
CA ALA A 254 4.84 29.35 34.35
C ALA A 254 4.21 30.63 33.78
N TRP A 255 4.25 30.81 32.44
CA TRP A 255 3.73 31.97 31.73
C TRP A 255 2.33 31.71 31.17
N PRO A 256 1.44 32.72 31.15
CA PRO A 256 0.12 32.61 30.56
C PRO A 256 0.20 32.18 29.08
N PRO A 257 -0.81 31.46 28.56
CA PRO A 257 -0.83 31.05 27.16
C PRO A 257 -0.60 32.26 26.25
N SER A 258 0.34 32.15 25.32
CA SER A 258 0.60 33.23 24.36
C SER A 258 -0.67 33.55 23.58
N LEU A 259 -0.87 34.82 23.18
CA LEU A 259 -2.03 35.25 22.39
C LEU A 259 -2.23 34.37 21.14
N LEU A 260 -1.13 33.91 20.54
CA LEU A 260 -1.11 33.00 19.40
C LEU A 260 -1.70 31.61 19.73
N SER A 261 -1.48 31.11 20.94
CA SER A 261 -2.04 29.83 21.41
C SER A 261 -3.54 29.90 21.70
N VAL A 262 -4.01 31.04 22.24
CA VAL A 262 -5.45 31.31 22.43
C VAL A 262 -6.12 31.41 21.07
N LEU A 263 -5.57 32.21 20.16
CA LEU A 263 -6.08 32.35 18.79
C LEU A 263 -6.12 31.01 18.05
N SER A 264 -5.06 30.18 18.18
CA SER A 264 -5.03 28.84 17.59
C SER A 264 -6.11 27.92 18.16
N THR A 265 -6.41 28.04 19.46
CA THR A 265 -7.46 27.23 20.12
C THR A 265 -8.85 27.70 19.70
N LEU A 266 -9.07 29.01 19.58
CA LEU A 266 -10.32 29.57 19.06
C LEU A 266 -10.55 29.15 17.60
N LEU A 267 -9.52 29.20 16.76
CA LEU A 267 -9.60 28.74 15.37
C LEU A 267 -9.90 27.24 15.29
N GLU A 268 -9.28 26.43 16.14
CA GLU A 268 -9.58 25.00 16.26
C GLU A 268 -11.06 24.75 16.61
N LEU A 269 -11.57 25.40 17.67
CA LEU A 269 -12.96 25.27 18.07
C LEU A 269 -13.93 25.75 16.98
N THR A 270 -13.55 26.82 16.27
CA THR A 270 -14.32 27.34 15.13
C THR A 270 -14.39 26.30 14.00
N VAL A 271 -13.28 25.66 13.66
CA VAL A 271 -13.24 24.61 12.63
C VAL A 271 -14.12 23.42 13.03
N TYR A 272 -14.04 22.95 14.27
CA TYR A 272 -14.91 21.87 14.75
C TYR A 272 -16.39 22.29 14.76
N GLY A 273 -16.68 23.50 15.21
CA GLY A 273 -18.03 24.07 15.18
C GLY A 273 -18.59 24.16 13.76
N LEU A 274 -17.78 24.60 12.79
CA LEU A 274 -18.16 24.64 11.37
C LEU A 274 -18.41 23.25 10.80
N PHE A 275 -17.57 22.26 11.13
CA PHE A 275 -17.79 20.88 10.68
C PHE A 275 -19.11 20.32 11.20
N ILE A 276 -19.43 20.56 12.48
CA ILE A 276 -20.68 20.13 13.09
C ILE A 276 -21.85 20.89 12.44
N TYR A 277 -21.77 22.20 12.34
CA TYR A 277 -22.81 23.05 11.76
C TYR A 277 -23.15 22.64 10.32
N TRP A 278 -22.14 22.53 9.45
CA TRP A 278 -22.34 22.11 8.06
C TRP A 278 -22.82 20.66 7.95
N SER A 279 -22.34 19.74 8.80
CA SER A 279 -22.86 18.38 8.82
C SER A 279 -24.36 18.32 9.19
N ILE A 280 -24.78 19.14 10.17
CA ILE A 280 -26.20 19.25 10.55
C ILE A 280 -27.01 19.86 9.40
N GLN A 281 -26.49 20.90 8.74
CA GLN A 281 -27.17 21.58 7.66
C GLN A 281 -27.28 20.73 6.39
N ASP A 282 -26.16 20.21 5.89
CA ASP A 282 -26.06 19.47 4.63
C ASP A 282 -26.77 18.11 4.67
N PHE A 283 -26.87 17.51 5.85
CA PHE A 283 -27.50 16.20 6.06
C PHE A 283 -28.75 16.24 6.96
N SER A 284 -29.27 17.44 7.25
CA SER A 284 -30.49 17.66 8.05
C SER A 284 -30.56 16.76 9.29
N LEU A 285 -29.49 16.73 10.07
CA LEU A 285 -29.39 15.85 11.24
C LEU A 285 -30.36 16.31 12.32
N ARG A 286 -31.40 15.52 12.59
CA ARG A 286 -32.41 15.79 13.62
C ARG A 286 -32.42 14.67 14.65
N PHE A 287 -32.42 15.04 15.93
CA PHE A 287 -32.57 14.08 17.01
C PHE A 287 -34.04 13.95 17.39
N SER A 288 -34.64 12.82 17.06
CA SER A 288 -36.03 12.52 17.40
C SER A 288 -36.09 11.96 18.81
N TRP A 289 -36.31 12.83 19.81
CA TRP A 289 -36.36 12.48 21.24
C TRP A 289 -37.36 11.36 21.56
N GLU A 290 -38.48 11.29 20.85
CA GLU A 290 -39.51 10.26 21.03
C GLU A 290 -39.03 8.85 20.67
N LYS A 291 -38.19 8.72 19.65
CA LYS A 291 -37.69 7.43 19.15
C LYS A 291 -36.27 7.13 19.60
N GLN A 292 -35.57 8.11 20.16
CA GLN A 292 -34.13 8.06 20.46
C GLN A 292 -33.29 7.73 19.21
N LEU A 293 -33.69 8.24 18.03
CA LEU A 293 -33.02 7.99 16.74
C LEU A 293 -32.54 9.30 16.12
N ILE A 294 -31.45 9.20 15.36
CA ILE A 294 -30.94 10.29 14.52
C ILE A 294 -31.57 10.14 13.14
N GLU A 295 -32.40 11.11 12.75
CA GLU A 295 -32.90 11.23 11.40
C GLU A 295 -31.92 12.03 10.55
N SER A 296 -31.62 11.53 9.36
CA SER A 296 -30.70 12.17 8.42
C SER A 296 -31.20 12.08 6.99
N LYS A 297 -31.03 13.17 6.25
CA LYS A 297 -31.40 13.33 4.85
C LYS A 297 -30.52 14.37 4.19
N THR A 298 -30.03 14.07 3.00
CA THR A 298 -29.28 15.03 2.18
C THR A 298 -30.14 16.26 1.86
N ALA A 299 -29.66 17.44 2.26
CA ALA A 299 -30.37 18.72 2.18
C ALA A 299 -30.01 19.55 0.94
N PHE A 300 -28.96 19.16 0.22
CA PHE A 300 -28.50 19.79 -1.01
C PHE A 300 -28.84 18.94 -2.25
N THR A 301 -28.92 19.57 -3.43
CA THR A 301 -29.16 18.86 -4.68
C THR A 301 -27.86 18.46 -5.38
N TYR A 302 -27.97 17.58 -6.37
CA TYR A 302 -26.84 17.26 -7.25
C TYR A 302 -26.28 18.51 -7.94
N HIS A 303 -27.15 19.45 -8.33
CA HIS A 303 -26.69 20.66 -9.01
C HIS A 303 -25.86 21.54 -8.07
N ASP A 304 -26.35 21.74 -6.85
CA ASP A 304 -25.64 22.51 -5.81
C ASP A 304 -24.26 21.90 -5.53
N PHE A 305 -24.19 20.57 -5.41
CA PHE A 305 -22.93 19.87 -5.17
C PHE A 305 -21.93 20.03 -6.33
N ILE A 306 -22.38 19.93 -7.58
CA ILE A 306 -21.49 20.14 -8.73
C ILE A 306 -21.04 21.60 -8.82
N GLN A 307 -21.90 22.57 -8.54
CA GLN A 307 -21.52 23.98 -8.50
C GLN A 307 -20.49 24.25 -7.39
N TRP A 308 -20.70 23.68 -6.21
CA TRP A 308 -19.72 23.71 -5.12
C TRP A 308 -18.39 23.09 -5.55
N LEU A 309 -18.42 21.92 -6.20
CA LEU A 309 -17.22 21.23 -6.65
C LEU A 309 -16.45 22.06 -7.69
N LYS A 310 -17.14 22.68 -8.64
CA LYS A 310 -16.57 23.63 -9.62
C LYS A 310 -15.91 24.82 -8.92
N LEU A 311 -16.56 25.36 -7.89
CA LEU A 311 -16.06 26.50 -7.13
C LEU A 311 -14.82 26.14 -6.31
N VAL A 312 -14.76 24.92 -5.76
CA VAL A 312 -13.72 24.52 -4.80
C VAL A 312 -12.50 23.84 -5.46
N THR A 313 -12.65 23.19 -6.62
CA THR A 313 -11.57 22.38 -7.22
C THR A 313 -10.27 23.19 -7.47
N LEU A 314 -10.35 24.35 -8.13
CA LEU A 314 -9.16 25.18 -8.39
C LEU A 314 -8.61 25.85 -7.12
N PRO A 315 -9.43 26.38 -6.19
CA PRO A 315 -8.95 26.80 -4.88
C PRO A 315 -8.22 25.72 -4.09
N LEU A 316 -8.61 24.44 -4.20
CA LEU A 316 -7.87 23.34 -3.57
C LEU A 316 -6.50 23.11 -4.21
N VAL A 317 -6.40 23.26 -5.54
CA VAL A 317 -5.09 23.29 -6.21
C VAL A 317 -4.25 24.45 -5.70
N GLY A 318 -4.84 25.63 -5.54
CA GLY A 318 -4.20 26.80 -4.94
C GLY A 318 -3.73 26.54 -3.51
N LEU A 319 -4.56 25.95 -2.66
CA LEU A 319 -4.20 25.56 -1.29
C LEU A 319 -3.01 24.60 -1.27
N GLY A 320 -3.02 23.60 -2.16
CA GLY A 320 -1.89 22.69 -2.36
C GLY A 320 -0.61 23.44 -2.76
N LEU A 321 -0.71 24.34 -3.74
CA LEU A 321 0.42 25.14 -4.22
C LEU A 321 1.00 26.04 -3.12
N PHE A 322 0.16 26.76 -2.38
CA PHE A 322 0.60 27.62 -1.27
C PHE A 322 1.22 26.80 -0.15
N SER A 323 0.64 25.64 0.19
CA SER A 323 1.18 24.73 1.20
C SER A 323 2.55 24.18 0.79
N LEU A 324 2.72 23.75 -0.48
CA LEU A 324 4.00 23.30 -1.01
C LEU A 324 5.04 24.42 -1.03
N ALA A 325 4.66 25.61 -1.50
CA ALA A 325 5.54 26.78 -1.53
C ALA A 325 6.04 27.13 -0.12
N TRP A 326 5.17 27.08 0.89
CA TRP A 326 5.56 27.29 2.28
C TRP A 326 6.58 26.26 2.78
N GLU A 327 6.40 24.98 2.45
CA GLU A 327 7.36 23.93 2.81
C GLU A 327 8.71 24.11 2.08
N ILE A 328 8.68 24.49 0.80
CA ILE A 328 9.89 24.79 0.01
C ILE A 328 10.67 25.95 0.63
N LEU A 329 10.01 27.05 0.97
CA LEU A 329 10.63 28.23 1.58
C LEU A 329 11.16 27.92 2.99
N SER A 330 10.41 27.15 3.78
CA SER A 330 10.83 26.71 5.11
C SER A 330 12.06 25.80 5.04
N ALA A 331 12.09 24.87 4.09
CA ALA A 331 13.25 23.99 3.84
C ALA A 331 14.45 24.80 3.33
N MET A 332 14.25 25.77 2.44
CA MET A 332 15.29 26.67 1.96
C MET A 332 15.94 27.43 3.13
N TYR A 333 15.14 27.98 4.03
CA TYR A 333 15.63 28.64 5.24
C TYR A 333 16.47 27.69 6.11
N ARG A 334 16.00 26.46 6.35
CA ARG A 334 16.75 25.44 7.10
C ARG A 334 18.09 25.09 6.45
N CYS A 335 18.11 24.94 5.13
CA CYS A 335 19.36 24.74 4.36
C CYS A 335 20.32 25.93 4.52
N ALA A 336 19.78 27.15 4.49
CA ALA A 336 20.57 28.37 4.67
C ALA A 336 21.18 28.50 6.08
N CYS A 337 20.58 27.87 7.09
CA CYS A 337 21.08 27.84 8.47
C CYS A 337 22.14 26.75 8.74
N VAL A 338 22.45 25.87 7.77
CA VAL A 338 23.48 24.83 7.93
C VAL A 338 24.86 25.47 8.09
N ARG A 339 25.62 24.99 9.10
CA ARG A 339 26.98 25.47 9.39
C ARG A 339 28.00 24.86 8.41
N GLY A 340 28.90 25.69 7.91
CA GLY A 340 29.99 25.30 7.00
C GLY A 340 29.61 25.38 5.52
N PHE A 341 30.50 25.95 4.70
CA PHE A 341 30.22 26.25 3.29
C PHE A 341 29.89 25.00 2.46
N SER A 342 30.69 23.94 2.56
CA SER A 342 30.50 22.71 1.76
C SER A 342 29.19 21.98 2.12
N TRP A 343 28.83 21.94 3.40
CA TRP A 343 27.58 21.33 3.86
C TRP A 343 26.36 22.16 3.46
N LYS A 344 26.49 23.49 3.50
CA LYS A 344 25.47 24.42 3.02
C LYS A 344 25.23 24.26 1.52
N LEU A 345 26.29 24.24 0.72
CA LEU A 345 26.21 24.04 -0.73
C LEU A 345 25.53 22.69 -1.06
N TRP A 346 25.92 21.62 -0.37
CA TRP A 346 25.32 20.31 -0.56
C TRP A 346 23.84 20.26 -0.16
N ALA A 347 23.48 20.85 0.99
CA ALA A 347 22.10 20.93 1.45
C ALA A 347 21.22 21.75 0.47
N THR A 348 21.75 22.85 -0.06
CA THR A 348 21.07 23.66 -1.08
C THR A 348 20.90 22.89 -2.39
N LEU A 349 21.92 22.15 -2.85
CA LEU A 349 21.81 21.31 -4.05
C LEU A 349 20.72 20.23 -3.88
N GLN A 350 20.72 19.53 -2.73
CA GLN A 350 19.69 18.55 -2.42
C GLN A 350 18.29 19.19 -2.39
N TRP A 351 18.15 20.33 -1.71
CA TRP A 351 16.90 21.09 -1.69
C TRP A 351 16.42 21.44 -3.08
N ALA A 352 17.30 21.91 -3.97
CA ALA A 352 16.93 22.26 -5.35
C ALA A 352 16.41 21.05 -6.13
N VAL A 353 17.09 19.90 -6.04
CA VAL A 353 16.68 18.65 -6.70
C VAL A 353 15.32 18.17 -6.19
N PHE A 354 15.12 18.09 -4.87
CA PHE A 354 13.86 17.63 -4.30
C PHE A 354 12.71 18.62 -4.50
N THR A 355 13.01 19.92 -4.54
CA THR A 355 12.03 20.95 -4.90
C THR A 355 11.57 20.78 -6.34
N ALA A 356 12.50 20.59 -7.28
CA ALA A 356 12.16 20.37 -8.69
C ALA A 356 11.35 19.08 -8.88
N ALA A 357 11.75 17.99 -8.21
CA ALA A 357 11.00 16.73 -8.24
C ALA A 357 9.60 16.88 -7.65
N ALA A 358 9.45 17.57 -6.53
CA ALA A 358 8.16 17.80 -5.89
C ALA A 358 7.23 18.70 -6.72
N ALA A 359 7.78 19.79 -7.29
CA ALA A 359 7.02 20.65 -8.18
C ALA A 359 6.56 19.90 -9.44
N GLY A 360 7.44 19.07 -10.03
CA GLY A 360 7.10 18.22 -11.16
C GLY A 360 5.99 17.22 -10.83
N MET A 361 6.14 16.47 -9.74
CA MET A 361 5.14 15.51 -9.26
C MET A 361 3.80 16.17 -8.93
N PHE A 362 3.82 17.33 -8.25
CA PHE A 362 2.63 18.10 -7.99
C PHE A 362 1.95 18.51 -9.31
N ALA A 363 2.69 19.08 -10.26
CA ALA A 363 2.16 19.51 -11.55
C ALA A 363 1.49 18.36 -12.32
N VAL A 364 2.18 17.23 -12.53
CA VAL A 364 1.58 16.09 -13.26
C VAL A 364 0.39 15.49 -12.52
N SER A 365 0.36 15.59 -11.18
CA SER A 365 -0.78 15.11 -10.39
C SER A 365 -2.05 15.94 -10.49
N LEU A 366 -1.95 17.18 -10.99
CA LEU A 366 -3.11 18.05 -11.17
C LEU A 366 -4.06 17.51 -12.24
N VAL A 367 -3.55 16.81 -13.25
CA VAL A 367 -4.39 16.24 -14.32
C VAL A 367 -5.40 15.22 -13.76
N PRO A 368 -4.98 14.11 -13.12
CA PRO A 368 -5.93 13.15 -12.57
C PRO A 368 -6.76 13.71 -11.41
N PHE A 369 -6.21 14.66 -10.63
CA PHE A 369 -6.97 15.29 -9.54
C PHE A 369 -8.13 16.17 -10.05
N THR A 370 -7.85 17.06 -11.01
CA THR A 370 -8.86 17.97 -11.55
C THR A 370 -9.85 17.26 -12.46
N TYR A 371 -9.55 16.07 -12.97
CA TYR A 371 -10.49 15.28 -13.79
C TYR A 371 -11.79 14.92 -13.06
N ILE A 372 -11.82 15.01 -11.72
CA ILE A 372 -13.04 14.89 -10.91
C ILE A 372 -14.09 15.94 -11.33
N GLU A 373 -13.64 17.11 -11.81
CA GLU A 373 -14.47 18.16 -12.39
C GLU A 373 -13.89 18.56 -13.76
N TYR A 374 -14.53 18.06 -14.82
CA TYR A 374 -13.98 18.11 -16.18
C TYR A 374 -13.67 19.52 -16.70
N GLU A 375 -14.45 20.54 -16.34
CA GLU A 375 -14.21 21.92 -16.82
C GLU A 375 -12.92 22.49 -16.23
N SER A 376 -12.63 22.23 -14.96
CA SER A 376 -11.40 22.64 -14.29
C SER A 376 -10.17 21.95 -14.88
N ASN A 377 -10.30 20.69 -15.30
CA ASN A 377 -9.24 19.96 -15.98
C ASN A 377 -8.85 20.60 -17.32
N GLY A 378 -9.84 21.08 -18.08
CA GLY A 378 -9.64 21.82 -19.33
C GLY A 378 -8.96 23.19 -19.16
N LYS A 379 -9.04 23.78 -17.97
CA LYS A 379 -8.38 25.06 -17.64
C LYS A 379 -6.90 24.92 -17.27
N LEU A 380 -6.40 23.69 -17.10
CA LEU A 380 -4.98 23.46 -16.84
C LEU A 380 -4.12 23.84 -18.06
N TRP A 381 -2.90 24.31 -17.79
CA TRP A 381 -1.96 24.67 -18.84
C TRP A 381 -1.63 23.45 -19.73
N PRO A 382 -1.67 23.53 -21.08
CA PRO A 382 -1.49 22.37 -21.96
C PRO A 382 -0.18 21.61 -21.76
N SER A 383 0.89 22.29 -21.34
CA SER A 383 2.17 21.64 -21.02
C SER A 383 2.04 20.64 -19.86
N ILE A 384 1.15 20.88 -18.89
CA ILE A 384 0.89 19.94 -17.79
C ILE A 384 0.27 18.65 -18.32
N HIS A 385 -0.66 18.75 -19.27
CA HIS A 385 -1.25 17.58 -19.94
C HIS A 385 -0.21 16.79 -20.74
N GLN A 386 0.69 17.47 -21.44
CA GLN A 386 1.78 16.82 -22.17
C GLN A 386 2.75 16.11 -21.22
N MET A 387 3.12 16.75 -20.10
CA MET A 387 3.97 16.14 -19.07
C MET A 387 3.30 14.90 -18.45
N PHE A 388 2.00 14.99 -18.13
CA PHE A 388 1.25 13.83 -17.63
C PHE A 388 1.22 12.68 -18.65
N GLY A 389 0.90 12.98 -19.92
CA GLY A 389 0.88 11.96 -20.98
C GLY A 389 2.23 11.28 -21.21
N ALA A 390 3.34 11.98 -20.98
CA ALA A 390 4.69 11.41 -21.05
C ALA A 390 4.99 10.42 -19.90
N VAL A 391 4.35 10.58 -18.74
CA VAL A 391 4.64 9.77 -17.54
C VAL A 391 3.54 8.78 -17.14
N ASP A 392 2.35 8.88 -17.72
CA ASP A 392 1.17 8.07 -17.38
C ASP A 392 1.44 6.56 -17.44
N ARG A 393 2.24 6.12 -18.42
CA ARG A 393 2.64 4.71 -18.60
C ARG A 393 3.41 4.13 -17.40
N TYR A 394 4.04 4.98 -16.60
CA TYR A 394 4.79 4.58 -15.41
C TYR A 394 3.93 4.58 -14.14
N GLN A 395 2.66 5.01 -14.21
CA GLN A 395 1.76 5.08 -13.06
C GLN A 395 2.32 5.93 -11.91
N LEU A 396 3.08 6.99 -12.23
CA LEU A 396 3.65 7.90 -11.23
C LEU A 396 2.56 8.68 -10.51
N VAL A 397 1.47 9.01 -11.19
CA VAL A 397 0.29 9.64 -10.59
C VAL A 397 -0.98 9.05 -11.19
N ASN A 398 -1.96 8.77 -10.34
CA ASN A 398 -3.20 8.08 -10.73
C ASN A 398 -4.46 8.83 -10.25
N SER A 399 -5.60 8.42 -10.81
CA SER A 399 -6.94 8.84 -10.38
C SER A 399 -7.52 7.83 -9.39
N TYR A 400 -8.21 8.33 -8.36
CA TYR A 400 -8.80 7.50 -7.31
C TYR A 400 -10.32 7.65 -7.27
N GLY A 401 -11.04 6.55 -6.99
CA GLY A 401 -12.50 6.55 -7.05
C GLY A 401 -13.14 5.30 -6.47
N LEU A 402 -12.87 5.02 -5.20
CA LEU A 402 -13.30 3.79 -4.53
C LEU A 402 -14.79 3.79 -4.22
N PHE A 403 -15.46 2.67 -4.49
CA PHE A 403 -16.88 2.42 -4.21
C PHE A 403 -17.82 3.51 -4.74
N ARG A 404 -17.51 4.04 -5.94
CA ARG A 404 -18.26 5.09 -6.60
C ARG A 404 -19.77 4.81 -6.64
N ARG A 405 -20.16 3.57 -6.95
CA ARG A 405 -21.56 3.09 -6.88
C ARG A 405 -21.63 1.86 -6.00
N MET A 406 -22.69 1.77 -5.19
CA MET A 406 -22.98 0.54 -4.47
C MET A 406 -23.42 -0.54 -5.45
N THR A 407 -22.74 -1.68 -5.38
CA THR A 407 -23.08 -2.88 -6.14
C THR A 407 -23.97 -3.79 -5.29
N GLY A 408 -24.73 -4.69 -5.94
CA GLY A 408 -25.56 -5.67 -5.24
C GLY A 408 -26.78 -5.11 -4.51
N VAL A 409 -27.30 -3.94 -4.94
CA VAL A 409 -28.57 -3.42 -4.41
C VAL A 409 -29.68 -4.43 -4.72
N GLY A 410 -30.35 -4.94 -3.69
CA GLY A 410 -31.33 -6.03 -3.83
C GLY A 410 -30.70 -7.41 -3.99
N GLY A 411 -29.49 -7.62 -3.44
CA GLY A 411 -28.80 -8.90 -3.35
C GLY A 411 -27.46 -8.90 -4.04
N ARG A 412 -26.44 -9.41 -3.34
CA ARG A 412 -25.08 -9.57 -3.84
C ARG A 412 -25.05 -10.63 -4.96
N PRO A 413 -24.71 -10.28 -6.21
CA PRO A 413 -24.57 -11.28 -7.25
C PRO A 413 -23.31 -12.12 -7.04
N GLU A 414 -23.43 -13.43 -7.24
CA GLU A 414 -22.35 -14.40 -7.08
C GLU A 414 -22.42 -15.46 -8.17
N VAL A 415 -21.29 -15.68 -8.85
CA VAL A 415 -21.14 -16.77 -9.81
C VAL A 415 -20.72 -18.03 -9.08
N VAL A 416 -21.52 -19.09 -9.23
CA VAL A 416 -21.27 -20.42 -8.67
C VAL A 416 -20.92 -21.35 -9.83
N VAL A 417 -19.72 -21.93 -9.78
CA VAL A 417 -19.22 -22.86 -10.80
C VAL A 417 -19.59 -24.27 -10.39
N GLU A 418 -20.15 -25.04 -11.31
CA GLU A 418 -20.60 -26.41 -11.08
C GLU A 418 -19.96 -27.34 -12.10
N GLY A 419 -19.49 -28.50 -11.63
CA GLY A 419 -18.97 -29.57 -12.48
C GLY A 419 -19.91 -30.78 -12.49
N SER A 420 -19.82 -31.60 -13.53
CA SER A 420 -20.57 -32.85 -13.65
C SER A 420 -19.79 -33.87 -14.49
N TYR A 421 -20.04 -35.16 -14.24
CA TYR A 421 -19.56 -36.26 -15.07
C TYR A 421 -20.60 -36.72 -16.10
N ASP A 422 -21.89 -36.57 -15.79
CA ASP A 422 -23.04 -37.16 -16.51
C ASP A 422 -24.03 -36.13 -17.06
N LYS A 423 -23.82 -34.83 -16.76
CA LYS A 423 -24.71 -33.70 -17.10
C LYS A 423 -26.04 -33.66 -16.32
N GLU A 424 -26.29 -34.62 -15.44
CA GLU A 424 -27.49 -34.71 -14.60
C GLU A 424 -27.19 -34.27 -13.17
N LYS A 425 -26.16 -34.85 -12.55
CA LYS A 425 -25.73 -34.51 -11.20
C LYS A 425 -24.66 -33.43 -11.26
N TRP A 426 -24.98 -32.27 -10.69
CA TRP A 426 -24.10 -31.10 -10.64
C TRP A 426 -23.57 -30.91 -9.23
N THR A 427 -22.26 -30.75 -9.10
CA THR A 427 -21.59 -30.48 -7.83
C THR A 427 -20.91 -29.13 -7.89
N GLU A 428 -21.19 -28.28 -6.90
CA GLU A 428 -20.58 -26.95 -6.78
C GLU A 428 -19.08 -27.06 -6.47
N ILE A 429 -18.29 -26.23 -7.15
CA ILE A 429 -16.87 -26.07 -6.87
C ILE A 429 -16.70 -24.91 -5.88
N GLU A 430 -16.32 -25.23 -4.65
CA GLU A 430 -16.15 -24.25 -3.58
C GLU A 430 -14.81 -23.52 -3.67
N PHE A 431 -14.86 -22.19 -3.66
CA PHE A 431 -13.70 -21.31 -3.66
C PHE A 431 -13.20 -21.06 -2.22
N MET A 432 -11.90 -20.81 -2.06
CA MET A 432 -11.29 -20.60 -0.73
C MET A 432 -11.83 -19.38 0.03
N TYR A 433 -12.13 -18.26 -0.65
CA TYR A 433 -12.31 -16.98 0.05
C TYR A 433 -13.61 -16.25 -0.26
N LYS A 434 -14.08 -16.25 -1.52
CA LYS A 434 -15.37 -15.63 -1.85
C LYS A 434 -16.53 -16.37 -1.19
N PRO A 435 -17.67 -15.69 -0.94
CA PRO A 435 -18.89 -16.34 -0.51
C PRO A 435 -19.33 -17.46 -1.46
N GLY A 436 -19.85 -18.56 -0.91
CA GLY A 436 -20.36 -19.70 -1.68
C GLY A 436 -21.21 -20.61 -0.80
N ASN A 437 -20.56 -21.39 0.06
CA ASN A 437 -21.26 -22.22 1.02
C ASN A 437 -22.05 -21.36 2.03
N ILE A 438 -23.36 -21.62 2.15
CA ILE A 438 -24.28 -20.82 2.99
C ILE A 438 -24.01 -20.94 4.49
N SER A 439 -23.40 -22.05 4.91
CA SER A 439 -23.06 -22.32 6.31
C SER A 439 -21.66 -21.80 6.67
N ALA A 440 -20.83 -21.47 5.68
CA ALA A 440 -19.49 -20.96 5.91
C ALA A 440 -19.53 -19.46 6.22
N GLY A 441 -18.92 -19.09 7.35
CA GLY A 441 -18.72 -17.70 7.71
C GLY A 441 -17.71 -17.02 6.78
N PRO A 442 -17.83 -15.70 6.55
CA PRO A 442 -16.85 -14.96 5.76
C PRO A 442 -15.44 -15.06 6.39
N PRO A 443 -14.36 -15.19 5.61
CA PRO A 443 -13.02 -15.36 6.16
C PRO A 443 -12.33 -14.02 6.50
N VAL A 444 -11.26 -14.08 7.29
CA VAL A 444 -10.31 -12.97 7.47
C VAL A 444 -9.02 -13.34 6.73
N VAL A 445 -8.74 -12.63 5.64
CA VAL A 445 -7.63 -12.95 4.71
C VAL A 445 -6.65 -11.80 4.55
N ALA A 446 -7.03 -10.57 4.93
CA ALA A 446 -6.12 -9.42 4.89
C ALA A 446 -4.82 -9.74 5.67
N PRO A 447 -3.65 -9.32 5.17
CA PRO A 447 -3.43 -8.43 4.02
C PRO A 447 -3.26 -9.14 2.66
N HIS A 448 -3.53 -10.45 2.58
CA HIS A 448 -3.49 -11.16 1.30
C HIS A 448 -4.59 -10.65 0.35
N GLN A 449 -4.30 -10.68 -0.96
CA GLN A 449 -5.24 -10.32 -2.01
C GLN A 449 -5.61 -11.55 -2.86
N PRO A 450 -6.78 -12.15 -2.63
CA PRO A 450 -7.32 -13.21 -3.49
C PRO A 450 -7.72 -12.69 -4.88
N ARG A 451 -6.76 -12.57 -5.80
CA ARG A 451 -6.99 -11.93 -7.12
C ARG A 451 -8.06 -12.63 -7.96
N LEU A 452 -8.17 -13.97 -7.89
CA LEU A 452 -9.20 -14.74 -8.61
C LEU A 452 -10.60 -14.47 -8.03
N ASP A 453 -10.77 -14.60 -6.72
CA ASP A 453 -12.03 -14.35 -6.01
C ASP A 453 -12.52 -12.90 -6.25
N TRP A 454 -11.60 -11.94 -6.28
CA TRP A 454 -11.91 -10.55 -6.63
C TRP A 454 -12.39 -10.42 -8.08
N GLN A 455 -11.73 -11.08 -9.03
CA GLN A 455 -12.19 -11.07 -10.43
C GLN A 455 -13.53 -11.79 -10.60
N MET A 456 -13.81 -12.85 -9.83
CA MET A 456 -15.12 -13.50 -9.80
C MET A 456 -16.23 -12.55 -9.33
N TRP A 457 -15.96 -11.72 -8.31
CA TRP A 457 -16.90 -10.70 -7.86
C TRP A 457 -17.19 -9.66 -8.94
N PHE A 458 -16.17 -9.18 -9.66
CA PHE A 458 -16.36 -8.27 -10.80
C PHE A 458 -17.14 -8.94 -11.95
N ALA A 459 -16.82 -10.20 -12.26
CA ALA A 459 -17.49 -10.96 -13.31
C ALA A 459 -19.00 -11.10 -13.01
N ALA A 460 -19.38 -11.30 -11.75
CA ALA A 460 -20.78 -11.43 -11.33
C ALA A 460 -21.62 -10.16 -11.55
N LEU A 461 -21.00 -8.99 -11.74
CA LEU A 461 -21.70 -7.72 -11.95
C LEU A 461 -22.16 -7.49 -13.40
N GLY A 462 -21.70 -8.31 -14.35
CA GLY A 462 -22.01 -8.17 -15.76
C GLY A 462 -22.18 -9.51 -16.45
N ASP A 463 -22.27 -9.47 -17.78
CA ASP A 463 -22.30 -10.68 -18.59
C ASP A 463 -20.91 -11.33 -18.73
N HIS A 464 -20.89 -12.65 -18.92
CA HIS A 464 -19.66 -13.45 -19.07
C HIS A 464 -18.79 -12.98 -20.25
N ALA A 465 -19.38 -12.40 -21.31
CA ALA A 465 -18.64 -11.84 -22.43
C ALA A 465 -17.67 -10.70 -22.02
N HIS A 466 -17.97 -9.97 -20.94
CA HIS A 466 -17.07 -8.94 -20.40
C HIS A 466 -15.90 -9.51 -19.60
N SER A 467 -15.90 -10.82 -19.31
CA SER A 467 -14.84 -11.52 -18.58
C SER A 467 -14.21 -12.66 -19.41
N PRO A 468 -13.49 -12.37 -20.52
CA PRO A 468 -12.92 -13.41 -21.37
C PRO A 468 -12.01 -14.42 -20.65
N TRP A 469 -11.33 -13.97 -19.60
CA TRP A 469 -10.46 -14.83 -18.78
C TRP A 469 -11.23 -16.01 -18.17
N PHE A 470 -12.54 -15.88 -17.92
CA PHE A 470 -13.39 -16.92 -17.35
C PHE A 470 -13.50 -18.13 -18.28
N THR A 471 -13.54 -17.92 -19.60
CA THR A 471 -13.51 -19.01 -20.59
C THR A 471 -12.22 -19.81 -20.51
N SER A 472 -11.05 -19.15 -20.37
CA SER A 472 -9.79 -19.87 -20.19
C SER A 472 -9.74 -20.61 -18.86
N PHE A 473 -10.32 -20.02 -17.81
CA PHE A 473 -10.45 -20.65 -16.50
C PHE A 473 -11.28 -21.95 -16.57
N VAL A 474 -12.47 -21.91 -17.17
CA VAL A 474 -13.33 -23.10 -17.38
C VAL A 474 -12.62 -24.16 -18.22
N TYR A 475 -12.00 -23.77 -19.33
CA TYR A 475 -11.23 -24.69 -20.19
C TYR A 475 -10.11 -25.41 -19.42
N ARG A 476 -9.38 -24.70 -18.55
CA ARG A 476 -8.28 -25.28 -17.77
C ARG A 476 -8.78 -26.18 -16.63
N LEU A 477 -9.95 -25.89 -16.05
CA LEU A 477 -10.60 -26.78 -15.08
C LEU A 477 -11.05 -28.09 -15.74
N LEU A 478 -11.68 -28.03 -16.93
CA LEU A 478 -12.04 -29.22 -17.71
C LEU A 478 -10.83 -30.09 -18.05
N ARG A 479 -9.66 -29.49 -18.28
CA ARG A 479 -8.40 -30.21 -18.51
C ARG A 479 -7.73 -30.75 -17.25
N GLY A 480 -8.27 -30.46 -16.05
CA GLY A 480 -7.68 -30.86 -14.79
C GLY A 480 -6.32 -30.21 -14.51
N LYS A 481 -6.10 -28.97 -14.97
CA LYS A 481 -4.83 -28.26 -14.73
C LYS A 481 -4.68 -27.93 -13.25
N LYS A 482 -3.74 -28.61 -12.57
CA LYS A 482 -3.53 -28.50 -11.12
C LYS A 482 -3.22 -27.06 -10.68
N GLU A 483 -2.50 -26.30 -11.50
CA GLU A 483 -2.15 -24.90 -11.20
C GLU A 483 -3.39 -24.02 -11.09
N VAL A 484 -4.44 -24.29 -11.89
CA VAL A 484 -5.71 -23.56 -11.84
C VAL A 484 -6.59 -24.07 -10.71
N ILE A 485 -6.63 -25.38 -10.49
CA ILE A 485 -7.37 -25.97 -9.37
C ILE A 485 -6.88 -25.40 -8.04
N HIS A 486 -5.55 -25.28 -7.85
CA HIS A 486 -4.96 -24.71 -6.63
C HIS A 486 -5.29 -23.22 -6.42
N LEU A 487 -5.62 -22.46 -7.48
CA LEU A 487 -6.12 -21.08 -7.31
C LEU A 487 -7.54 -21.06 -6.71
N VAL A 488 -8.33 -22.11 -6.93
CA VAL A 488 -9.69 -22.26 -6.42
C VAL A 488 -9.69 -22.89 -5.04
N GLN A 489 -8.95 -23.99 -4.88
CA GLN A 489 -8.88 -24.78 -3.67
C GLN A 489 -7.52 -25.48 -3.55
N VAL A 490 -6.76 -25.15 -2.51
CA VAL A 490 -5.47 -25.80 -2.19
C VAL A 490 -5.70 -27.14 -1.47
N ASP A 491 -6.79 -27.26 -0.71
CA ASP A 491 -7.17 -28.49 -0.01
C ASP A 491 -7.87 -29.47 -0.97
N GLU A 492 -7.14 -30.46 -1.47
CA GLU A 492 -7.65 -31.46 -2.43
C GLU A 492 -8.88 -32.23 -1.90
N THR A 493 -9.08 -32.31 -0.58
CA THR A 493 -10.25 -32.99 0.02
C THR A 493 -11.55 -32.21 -0.17
N LYS A 494 -11.45 -30.89 -0.31
CA LYS A 494 -12.59 -29.99 -0.54
C LYS A 494 -12.90 -29.80 -2.02
N TYR A 495 -11.98 -30.18 -2.91
CA TYR A 495 -12.20 -30.09 -4.35
C TYR A 495 -12.89 -31.37 -4.86
N PRO A 496 -14.16 -31.32 -5.32
CA PRO A 496 -14.94 -32.54 -5.62
C PRO A 496 -14.43 -33.37 -6.79
N PHE A 497 -13.58 -32.77 -7.64
CA PHE A 497 -13.08 -33.35 -8.89
C PHE A 497 -11.57 -33.63 -8.82
N SER A 498 -11.04 -33.92 -7.62
CA SER A 498 -9.60 -34.15 -7.40
C SER A 498 -9.13 -35.48 -8.01
N SER A 499 -9.98 -36.51 -8.01
CA SER A 499 -9.66 -37.82 -8.59
C SER A 499 -9.70 -37.83 -10.12
N GLN A 500 -10.70 -37.18 -10.72
CA GLN A 500 -10.88 -37.06 -12.16
C GLN A 500 -11.45 -35.68 -12.50
N PRO A 501 -10.96 -35.00 -13.55
CA PRO A 501 -11.54 -33.73 -13.98
C PRO A 501 -13.01 -33.90 -14.41
N PRO A 502 -13.85 -32.86 -14.22
CA PRO A 502 -15.25 -32.93 -14.63
C PRO A 502 -15.36 -33.03 -16.16
N ALA A 503 -16.35 -33.78 -16.65
CA ALA A 503 -16.64 -33.89 -18.08
C ALA A 503 -17.36 -32.65 -18.62
N TYR A 504 -18.19 -32.04 -17.76
CA TYR A 504 -18.96 -30.84 -18.06
C TYR A 504 -18.77 -29.79 -16.97
N ILE A 505 -18.72 -28.52 -17.37
CA ILE A 505 -18.75 -27.39 -16.44
C ILE A 505 -19.82 -26.40 -16.91
N ARG A 506 -20.52 -25.82 -15.95
CA ARG A 506 -21.41 -24.66 -16.16
C ARG A 506 -21.23 -23.65 -15.03
N ALA A 507 -21.76 -22.45 -15.20
CA ALA A 507 -21.80 -21.48 -14.11
C ALA A 507 -23.18 -20.83 -13.97
N GLN A 508 -23.64 -20.72 -12.73
CA GLN A 508 -24.95 -20.18 -12.38
C GLN A 508 -24.79 -18.87 -11.63
N LEU A 509 -25.68 -17.92 -11.88
CA LEU A 509 -25.76 -16.65 -11.17
C LEU A 509 -26.77 -16.77 -10.03
N TYR A 510 -26.30 -16.46 -8.83
CA TYR A 510 -27.12 -16.38 -7.62
C TYR A 510 -27.08 -14.96 -7.06
N LYS A 511 -28.10 -14.62 -6.28
CA LYS A 511 -28.06 -13.50 -5.35
C LYS A 511 -27.91 -14.04 -3.94
N TYR A 512 -27.00 -13.46 -3.18
CA TYR A 512 -26.73 -13.76 -1.79
C TYR A 512 -27.15 -12.58 -0.92
N TRP A 513 -27.61 -12.92 0.28
CA TRP A 513 -27.81 -11.98 1.37
C TRP A 513 -27.29 -12.58 2.66
N PHE A 514 -26.88 -11.74 3.60
CA PHE A 514 -26.70 -12.16 4.96
C PHE A 514 -28.03 -12.65 5.55
N THR A 515 -27.93 -13.62 6.44
CA THR A 515 -29.07 -14.05 7.26
C THR A 515 -29.41 -12.99 8.31
N GLU A 516 -30.66 -12.97 8.73
CA GLU A 516 -31.12 -12.07 9.80
C GLU A 516 -30.71 -12.62 11.16
N SER A 517 -30.50 -11.71 12.13
CA SER A 517 -30.18 -12.10 13.50
C SER A 517 -31.29 -12.93 14.13
N THR A 518 -30.91 -14.01 14.81
CA THR A 518 -31.86 -14.80 15.62
C THR A 518 -32.25 -14.04 16.88
N LYS A 519 -33.48 -14.24 17.38
CA LYS A 519 -34.01 -13.55 18.57
C LYS A 519 -33.13 -13.74 19.82
N ASP A 520 -32.37 -14.83 19.87
CA ASP A 520 -31.49 -15.19 20.98
C ASP A 520 -30.12 -14.49 20.94
N GLY A 521 -29.83 -13.70 19.89
CA GLY A 521 -28.56 -12.98 19.73
C GLY A 521 -27.34 -13.87 19.48
N GLY A 522 -27.55 -15.16 19.24
CA GLY A 522 -26.50 -16.13 18.96
C GLY A 522 -25.93 -16.02 17.55
N PHE A 523 -24.76 -16.66 17.33
CA PHE A 523 -24.14 -16.75 16.02
C PHE A 523 -25.06 -17.43 14.99
N PRO A 524 -25.07 -16.95 13.74
CA PRO A 524 -25.91 -17.56 12.71
C PRO A 524 -25.44 -18.98 12.38
N ARG A 525 -26.38 -19.95 12.33
CA ARG A 525 -26.10 -21.32 11.85
C ARG A 525 -25.80 -21.35 10.34
N GLN A 526 -26.48 -20.49 9.59
CA GLN A 526 -26.21 -20.19 8.19
C GLN A 526 -25.89 -18.72 8.08
N TRP A 527 -24.75 -18.36 7.51
CA TRP A 527 -24.33 -16.97 7.35
C TRP A 527 -25.01 -16.30 6.17
N TRP A 528 -25.41 -17.09 5.17
CA TRP A 528 -25.98 -16.60 3.93
C TRP A 528 -27.31 -17.26 3.61
N ARG A 529 -28.18 -16.49 2.98
CA ARG A 529 -29.31 -16.98 2.19
C ARG A 529 -29.04 -16.66 0.72
N ARG A 530 -29.43 -17.55 -0.19
CA ARG A 530 -29.20 -17.36 -1.62
C ARG A 530 -30.42 -17.71 -2.47
N GLN A 531 -30.53 -17.07 -3.62
CA GLN A 531 -31.56 -17.35 -4.62
C GLN A 531 -30.93 -17.43 -6.00
N ARG A 532 -31.25 -18.48 -6.77
CA ARG A 532 -30.80 -18.61 -8.15
C ARG A 532 -31.51 -17.56 -9.01
N VAL A 533 -30.75 -16.81 -9.80
CA VAL A 533 -31.25 -15.79 -10.72
C VAL A 533 -31.32 -16.34 -12.14
N GLY A 534 -30.25 -17.00 -12.60
CA GLY A 534 -30.18 -17.49 -13.97
C GLY A 534 -28.85 -18.17 -14.27
N GLU A 535 -28.66 -18.52 -15.54
CA GLU A 535 -27.38 -19.01 -16.04
C GLU A 535 -26.41 -17.85 -16.27
N PHE A 536 -25.16 -18.00 -15.83
CA PHE A 536 -24.08 -17.05 -16.11
C PHE A 536 -23.20 -17.52 -17.28
N TYR A 537 -22.89 -18.81 -17.32
CA TYR A 537 -22.06 -19.40 -18.36
C TYR A 537 -22.67 -20.74 -18.79
N PRO A 538 -22.78 -21.00 -20.10
CA PRO A 538 -23.43 -22.19 -20.62
C PRO A 538 -22.68 -23.46 -20.22
N THR A 539 -23.38 -24.59 -20.30
CA THR A 539 -22.76 -25.89 -20.10
C THR A 539 -21.84 -26.23 -21.27
N VAL A 540 -20.56 -26.46 -20.98
CA VAL A 540 -19.52 -26.78 -21.97
C VAL A 540 -18.74 -28.03 -21.59
N PHE A 541 -18.08 -28.65 -22.56
CA PHE A 541 -17.19 -29.81 -22.40
C PHE A 541 -15.95 -29.68 -23.29
N LEU A 542 -14.94 -30.54 -23.10
CA LEU A 542 -13.75 -30.53 -23.95
C LEU A 542 -14.11 -30.92 -25.39
N GLY A 543 -13.75 -30.07 -26.35
CA GLY A 543 -14.09 -30.26 -27.77
C GLY A 543 -15.44 -29.65 -28.17
N ASP A 544 -16.14 -28.96 -27.27
CA ASP A 544 -17.35 -28.20 -27.59
C ASP A 544 -17.04 -27.07 -28.61
N PRO A 545 -17.72 -27.02 -29.77
CA PRO A 545 -17.54 -25.97 -30.77
C PRO A 545 -17.72 -24.55 -30.21
N ASN A 546 -18.62 -24.36 -29.26
CA ASN A 546 -18.88 -23.04 -28.65
C ASN A 546 -17.70 -22.61 -27.78
N LEU A 547 -17.15 -23.52 -26.97
CA LEU A 547 -15.97 -23.27 -26.15
C LEU A 547 -14.75 -22.95 -27.02
N GLU A 548 -14.55 -23.73 -28.08
CA GLU A 548 -13.47 -23.53 -29.04
C GLU A 548 -13.58 -22.19 -29.78
N ALA A 549 -14.80 -21.81 -30.20
CA ALA A 549 -15.06 -20.51 -30.82
C ALA A 549 -14.69 -19.35 -29.89
N MET A 550 -15.13 -19.39 -28.62
CA MET A 550 -14.79 -18.37 -27.62
C MET A 550 -13.27 -18.31 -27.35
N LEU A 551 -12.61 -19.46 -27.22
CA LEU A 551 -11.16 -19.52 -27.00
C LEU A 551 -10.37 -18.91 -28.18
N ASN A 552 -10.81 -19.17 -29.41
CA ASN A 552 -10.20 -18.60 -30.61
C ASN A 552 -10.45 -17.10 -30.71
N GLN A 553 -11.69 -16.65 -30.49
CA GLN A 553 -12.09 -15.23 -30.54
C GLN A 553 -11.21 -14.37 -29.62
N TYR A 554 -10.95 -14.83 -28.40
CA TYR A 554 -10.14 -14.10 -27.42
C TYR A 554 -8.64 -14.44 -27.46
N GLY A 555 -8.22 -15.36 -28.33
CA GLY A 555 -6.82 -15.79 -28.43
C GLY A 555 -6.28 -16.44 -27.14
N LEU A 556 -7.11 -17.24 -26.46
CA LEU A 556 -6.84 -17.82 -25.14
C LEU A 556 -6.33 -19.27 -25.19
N LYS A 557 -6.11 -19.81 -26.39
CA LYS A 557 -5.52 -21.15 -26.56
C LYS A 557 -4.09 -21.18 -26.06
N ASP A 558 -3.75 -22.30 -25.39
CA ASP A 558 -2.39 -22.56 -24.94
C ASP A 558 -1.45 -22.56 -26.15
N LYS A 559 -0.38 -21.77 -26.05
CA LYS A 559 0.74 -21.87 -26.98
C LYS A 559 1.59 -23.07 -26.57
N ALA A 560 2.21 -23.72 -27.56
CA ALA A 560 3.18 -24.77 -27.28
C ALA A 560 4.27 -24.20 -26.34
N PRO A 561 4.61 -24.91 -25.24
CA PRO A 561 5.71 -24.48 -24.38
C PRO A 561 6.99 -24.36 -25.22
N LEU A 562 7.79 -23.34 -24.96
CA LEU A 562 9.10 -23.19 -25.59
C LEU A 562 9.92 -24.45 -25.32
N LYS A 563 10.54 -25.04 -26.35
CA LYS A 563 11.45 -26.19 -26.17
C LYS A 563 12.65 -25.73 -25.35
N ARG A 564 12.88 -26.37 -24.20
CA ARG A 564 13.90 -25.97 -23.21
C ARG A 564 15.09 -26.95 -23.24
N PRO A 565 16.32 -26.48 -23.00
CA PRO A 565 17.39 -27.35 -22.52
C PRO A 565 17.03 -27.82 -21.10
N MET A 566 17.11 -29.13 -20.83
CA MET A 566 16.75 -29.74 -19.54
C MET A 566 17.64 -29.26 -18.37
N ASP A 567 18.82 -28.70 -18.66
CA ASP A 567 19.85 -28.38 -17.66
C ASP A 567 19.84 -26.92 -17.17
N ALA A 568 18.79 -26.14 -17.49
CA ALA A 568 18.74 -24.74 -17.10
C ALA A 568 18.48 -24.56 -15.58
N PHE A 569 19.50 -24.07 -14.85
CA PHE A 569 19.47 -23.88 -13.39
C PHE A 569 18.26 -23.06 -12.89
N LEU A 570 18.00 -21.92 -13.54
CA LEU A 570 17.02 -20.94 -13.06
C LEU A 570 15.56 -21.45 -13.16
N PRO A 571 15.07 -22.00 -14.29
CA PRO A 571 13.77 -22.67 -14.36
C PRO A 571 13.60 -23.79 -13.32
N THR A 572 14.61 -24.63 -13.14
CA THR A 572 14.54 -25.76 -12.19
C THR A 572 14.44 -25.28 -10.75
N THR A 573 15.18 -24.23 -10.39
CA THR A 573 15.06 -23.61 -9.05
C THR A 573 13.69 -23.00 -8.82
N LEU A 574 13.13 -22.28 -9.82
CA LEU A 574 11.79 -21.70 -9.71
C LEU A 574 10.73 -22.78 -9.55
N GLN A 575 10.82 -23.88 -10.31
CA GLN A 575 9.91 -25.02 -10.14
C GLN A 575 10.02 -25.64 -8.75
N PHE A 576 11.22 -25.80 -8.21
CA PHE A 576 11.42 -26.30 -6.85
C PHE A 576 10.76 -25.38 -5.80
N ILE A 577 10.96 -24.07 -5.90
CA ILE A 577 10.33 -23.09 -5.01
C ILE A 577 8.80 -23.16 -5.12
N ARG A 578 8.29 -23.30 -6.34
CA ARG A 578 6.85 -23.45 -6.59
C ARG A 578 6.28 -24.67 -5.88
N GLU A 579 6.88 -25.84 -6.06
CA GLU A 579 6.44 -27.08 -5.39
C GLU A 579 6.52 -26.96 -3.86
N LEU A 580 7.53 -26.26 -3.32
CA LEU A 580 7.64 -26.01 -1.88
C LEU A 580 6.51 -25.10 -1.35
N SER A 581 6.10 -24.10 -2.14
CA SER A 581 5.04 -23.14 -1.75
C SER A 581 3.62 -23.67 -1.97
N ARG A 582 3.47 -24.66 -2.86
CA ARG A 582 2.20 -25.20 -3.33
C ARG A 582 1.19 -25.67 -2.26
N PRO A 583 1.59 -26.29 -1.13
CA PRO A 583 0.62 -26.75 -0.12
C PRO A 583 0.09 -25.61 0.77
N TYR A 584 0.67 -24.41 0.70
CA TYR A 584 0.31 -23.31 1.59
C TYR A 584 -0.66 -22.33 0.94
N THR A 585 -1.64 -21.86 1.72
CA THR A 585 -2.55 -20.80 1.27
C THR A 585 -1.85 -19.44 1.24
N GLY A 586 -2.32 -18.54 0.36
CA GLY A 586 -1.79 -17.19 0.25
C GLY A 586 -1.71 -16.43 1.57
N PRO A 587 -2.77 -16.37 2.40
CA PRO A 587 -2.73 -15.73 3.71
C PRO A 587 -1.70 -16.34 4.65
N ALA A 588 -1.55 -17.68 4.67
CA ALA A 588 -0.58 -18.35 5.53
C ALA A 588 0.88 -17.96 5.17
N VAL A 589 1.19 -17.88 3.88
CA VAL A 589 2.51 -17.42 3.40
C VAL A 589 2.77 -15.97 3.78
N VAL A 590 1.78 -15.09 3.61
CA VAL A 590 1.93 -13.66 3.92
C VAL A 590 2.11 -13.43 5.41
N TRP A 591 1.28 -14.06 6.26
CA TRP A 591 1.38 -13.92 7.71
C TRP A 591 2.67 -14.54 8.27
N SER A 592 3.14 -15.66 7.72
CA SER A 592 4.41 -16.25 8.17
C SER A 592 5.60 -15.32 7.91
N LEU A 593 5.62 -14.61 6.77
CA LEU A 593 6.63 -13.59 6.49
C LEU A 593 6.56 -12.42 7.48
N TYR A 594 5.37 -11.87 7.74
CA TYR A 594 5.20 -10.77 8.69
C TYR A 594 5.60 -11.17 10.12
N LEU A 595 5.16 -12.35 10.58
CA LEU A 595 5.50 -12.86 11.91
C LEU A 595 7.01 -13.15 12.04
N THR A 596 7.64 -13.66 10.98
CA THR A 596 9.10 -13.85 10.96
C THR A 596 9.83 -12.51 11.09
N ALA A 597 9.43 -11.50 10.31
CA ALA A 597 10.01 -10.16 10.41
C ALA A 597 9.80 -9.54 11.80
N ALA A 598 8.59 -9.64 12.35
CA ALA A 598 8.27 -9.16 13.69
C ALA A 598 9.12 -9.85 14.76
N THR A 599 9.31 -11.16 14.64
CA THR A 599 10.15 -11.95 15.56
C THR A 599 11.61 -11.51 15.49
N ILE A 600 12.17 -11.32 14.29
CA ILE A 600 13.55 -10.81 14.14
C ILE A 600 13.69 -9.42 14.76
N CYS A 601 12.73 -8.52 14.52
CA CYS A 601 12.72 -7.18 15.10
C CYS A 601 12.63 -7.21 16.64
N LEU A 602 11.78 -8.08 17.20
CA LEU A 602 11.64 -8.26 18.64
C LEU A 602 12.94 -8.80 19.27
N LEU A 603 13.55 -9.83 18.67
CA LEU A 603 14.81 -10.39 19.14
C LEU A 603 15.94 -9.35 19.14
N ARG A 604 16.01 -8.49 18.12
CA ARG A 604 16.95 -7.35 18.07
C ARG A 604 16.67 -6.29 19.14
N ALA A 605 15.40 -5.99 19.39
CA ALA A 605 15.01 -5.05 20.44
C ALA A 605 15.36 -5.58 21.85
N LEU A 606 15.24 -6.89 22.06
CA LEU A 606 15.62 -7.54 23.32
C LEU A 606 17.15 -7.60 23.50
N SER A 607 17.90 -7.97 22.45
CA SER A 607 19.38 -8.05 22.52
C SER A 607 20.05 -6.70 22.70
N SER A 608 19.51 -5.64 22.09
CA SER A 608 20.02 -4.27 22.30
C SER A 608 19.78 -3.75 23.73
N ARG A 609 18.73 -4.23 24.42
CA ARG A 609 18.48 -3.90 25.83
C ARG A 609 19.42 -4.64 26.79
N THR A 610 19.78 -5.89 26.50
CA THR A 610 20.71 -6.67 27.34
C THR A 610 22.16 -6.19 27.22
N LEU A 611 22.58 -5.66 26.07
CA LEU A 611 23.90 -5.01 25.92
C LEU A 611 23.94 -3.55 26.45
N GLY A 612 22.78 -2.94 26.74
CA GLY A 612 22.67 -1.55 27.20
C GLY A 612 22.86 -1.32 28.70
N SER A 613 23.16 -2.35 29.51
CA SER A 613 23.26 -2.24 30.98
C SER A 613 24.67 -2.10 31.54
N ALA A 614 25.71 -1.89 30.72
CA ALA A 614 27.03 -1.53 31.21
C ALA A 614 27.17 0.00 31.26
N PRO A 615 27.21 0.64 32.44
CA PRO A 615 27.47 2.07 32.52
C PRO A 615 28.92 2.31 32.12
N SER A 616 29.16 2.87 30.93
CA SER A 616 30.48 3.38 30.62
C SER A 616 30.75 4.58 31.53
N SER A 617 31.74 4.42 32.40
CA SER A 617 32.27 5.48 33.25
C SER A 617 32.75 6.64 32.36
N ARG A 618 31.92 7.66 32.19
CA ARG A 618 32.33 8.94 31.62
C ARG A 618 33.41 9.53 32.53
N HIS A 619 34.63 9.62 32.01
CA HIS A 619 35.67 10.50 32.53
C HIS A 619 35.05 11.89 32.77
N LYS A 620 35.01 12.31 34.04
CA LYS A 620 34.81 13.70 34.43
C LYS A 620 35.96 14.52 33.86
N GLY A 621 35.67 15.35 32.87
CA GLY A 621 36.57 16.43 32.46
C GLY A 621 36.83 17.36 33.63
N SER A 622 38.12 17.59 33.89
CA SER A 622 38.65 18.54 34.85
C SER A 622 38.05 19.94 34.65
N LYS A 623 37.58 20.53 35.76
CA LYS A 623 37.21 21.95 35.86
C LYS A 623 38.48 22.79 35.72
N ARG A 624 38.49 23.75 34.79
CA ARG A 624 39.40 24.92 34.88
C ARG A 624 38.88 25.87 35.97
N PRO A 625 39.73 26.43 36.83
CA PRO A 625 39.37 27.61 37.60
C PRO A 625 39.62 28.88 36.78
N ASP A 626 38.73 29.85 36.95
CA ASP A 626 38.89 31.22 36.49
C ASP A 626 40.04 31.90 37.25
N VAL A 627 40.91 32.64 36.54
CA VAL A 627 41.76 33.68 37.13
C VAL A 627 41.80 34.88 36.19
N ALA A 628 41.51 36.03 36.79
CA ALA A 628 41.46 37.36 36.20
C ALA A 628 42.85 37.97 35.98
N GLU A 629 42.85 38.97 35.11
CA GLU A 629 43.79 40.09 34.87
C GLU A 629 45.02 40.27 35.78
N GLY A 630 46.13 40.69 35.15
CA GLY A 630 47.11 41.57 35.79
C GLY A 630 48.57 41.36 35.36
N ASP A 631 49.02 42.22 34.44
CA ASP A 631 50.36 42.80 34.29
C ASP A 631 51.65 41.96 34.15
N GLY A 632 52.54 42.50 33.31
CA GLY A 632 53.96 42.56 33.65
C GLY A 632 54.94 41.86 32.71
N ASP A 633 55.25 42.55 31.61
CA ASP A 633 56.59 42.77 31.07
C ASP A 633 57.55 41.65 30.59
N HIS A 634 58.10 42.00 29.41
CA HIS A 634 59.44 41.79 28.88
C HIS A 634 59.85 40.47 28.19
N ALA A 635 60.03 40.64 26.86
CA ALA A 635 61.16 40.25 26.01
C ALA A 635 61.62 38.78 26.02
N GLY A 636 61.72 38.05 24.91
CA GLY A 636 62.03 38.44 23.54
C GLY A 636 63.09 37.45 23.03
N SER A 637 63.00 37.05 21.75
CA SER A 637 63.92 36.15 21.01
C SER A 637 63.66 34.64 21.18
N GLU A 638 63.58 33.78 20.17
CA GLU A 638 63.68 33.92 18.72
C GLU A 638 63.14 32.64 18.03
N LYS A 639 62.53 32.84 16.85
CA LYS A 639 62.59 32.04 15.61
C LYS A 639 62.22 30.54 15.56
N ASN A 640 61.29 30.30 14.62
CA ASN A 640 61.28 29.26 13.57
C ASN A 640 61.31 27.78 14.01
N GLY A 641 60.48 26.88 13.51
CA GLY A 641 59.55 26.92 12.39
C GLY A 641 59.27 25.46 12.00
N GLN A 642 58.02 25.21 11.64
CA GLN A 642 57.60 24.35 10.52
C GLN A 642 58.05 22.87 10.47
N VAL A 643 57.08 21.94 10.58
CA VAL A 643 56.44 21.23 9.43
C VAL A 643 57.26 20.00 9.01
N ARG A 644 56.81 18.75 9.21
CA ARG A 644 55.72 18.00 8.52
C ARG A 644 56.36 16.96 7.59
N LYS A 645 55.79 15.74 7.62
CA LYS A 645 55.76 14.77 6.50
C LYS A 645 57.13 14.12 6.17
N LYS A 646 57.23 12.87 5.69
CA LYS A 646 56.46 12.24 4.60
C LYS A 646 56.89 10.76 4.44
N GLU A 647 55.96 9.97 3.85
CA GLU A 647 56.13 8.86 2.87
C GLU A 647 56.99 7.61 3.24
N ALA A 648 56.42 6.39 3.22
CA ALA A 648 56.22 5.47 2.08
C ALA A 648 57.58 5.00 1.49
N GLU A 649 57.97 3.72 1.54
CA GLU A 649 57.59 2.66 0.59
C GLU A 649 58.22 1.29 0.95
N GLU A 650 57.60 0.24 0.40
CA GLU A 650 58.13 -1.06 -0.10
C GLU A 650 58.95 -2.09 0.71
N ARG A 651 58.50 -3.34 0.50
CA ARG A 651 59.09 -4.69 0.54
C ARG A 651 60.58 -4.83 0.90
N VAL A 652 60.91 -5.87 1.68
CA VAL A 652 61.58 -7.11 1.22
C VAL A 652 61.76 -8.09 2.40
N GLU A 653 61.70 -9.38 2.07
CA GLU A 653 61.93 -10.58 2.87
C GLU A 653 63.20 -10.57 3.73
N GLY A 654 63.24 -11.42 4.76
CA GLY A 654 64.51 -11.93 5.26
C GLY A 654 64.55 -12.38 6.71
N ARG A 655 64.37 -13.68 6.92
CA ARG A 655 65.00 -14.52 7.96
C ARG A 655 66.21 -13.88 8.68
N ALA A 656 66.29 -14.03 10.00
CA ALA A 656 67.13 -15.05 10.65
C ALA A 656 67.33 -14.85 12.17
N ARG A 657 67.06 -15.94 12.90
CA ARG A 657 67.84 -16.58 14.00
C ARG A 657 67.94 -15.95 15.40
N GLY A 658 67.71 -16.85 16.37
CA GLY A 658 68.36 -16.88 17.69
C GLY A 658 67.36 -16.99 18.84
N ALA A 659 66.94 -18.21 19.22
CA ALA A 659 67.38 -18.93 20.44
C ALA A 659 66.62 -18.46 21.71
N GLY A 660 66.07 -19.31 22.58
CA GLY A 660 66.11 -20.76 22.72
C GLY A 660 65.23 -21.21 23.91
N ASP A 661 65.08 -22.53 23.99
CA ASP A 661 64.72 -23.38 25.14
C ASP A 661 63.27 -23.38 25.66
N ALA A 662 62.59 -24.51 25.90
CA ALA A 662 62.78 -25.95 25.65
C ALA A 662 61.40 -26.66 25.94
N PRO A 663 61.25 -28.00 25.98
CA PRO A 663 60.49 -28.71 24.96
C PRO A 663 59.17 -29.33 25.45
N SER A 664 58.37 -29.67 24.44
CA SER A 664 57.22 -30.57 24.48
C SER A 664 57.59 -31.99 24.87
N ASP A 665 56.77 -32.62 25.70
CA ASP A 665 56.66 -34.08 25.76
C ASP A 665 55.30 -34.52 25.19
N SER A 666 55.38 -35.43 24.24
CA SER A 666 54.26 -36.01 23.49
C SER A 666 53.89 -37.36 24.09
N LEU A 667 52.60 -37.65 24.31
CA LEU A 667 52.11 -39.03 24.33
C LEU A 667 50.61 -39.14 23.98
N ARG A 668 50.39 -39.63 22.76
CA ARG A 668 49.44 -40.67 22.32
C ARG A 668 48.24 -41.00 23.24
N SER A 669 47.06 -40.83 22.64
CA SER A 669 46.15 -41.92 22.23
C SER A 669 45.63 -42.92 23.27
N THR A 670 44.30 -43.07 23.20
CA THR A 670 43.45 -44.26 23.40
C THR A 670 42.85 -44.60 24.78
N LYS A 671 41.50 -44.49 24.78
CA LYS A 671 40.48 -45.51 25.15
C LYS A 671 39.98 -45.63 26.60
N LYS A 672 38.65 -45.43 26.67
CA LYS A 672 37.60 -46.26 27.31
C LYS A 672 37.49 -46.31 28.83
N LYS A 673 36.31 -45.90 29.30
CA LYS A 673 35.37 -46.52 30.27
C LYS A 673 34.54 -45.33 30.81
N LYS A 674 33.22 -45.32 30.88
CA LYS A 674 32.19 -46.35 30.89
C LYS A 674 30.89 -45.70 30.39
#